data_AF-A0A831YU24-F1
#
_entry.id   AF-A0A831YU24-F1
#
_cell.length_a   1.000
_cell.length_b   1.000
_cell.length_c   1.000
_cell.angle_alpha   90.00
_cell.angle_beta   90.00
_cell.angle_gamma   90.00
#
_symmetry.space_group_name_H-M   'P 1'
#
loop_
_entity.id
_entity.type
_entity.pdbx_description
1 polymer ?
#
loop_
_entity_poly.entity_id
_entity_poly.type
_entity_poly.pdbx_seq_one_letter_code
_entity_poly.pdbx_strand_id
1 'polypeptide(L)'
;TALGLEPRSPETRPVTVADPDFYHKRGLQSYRGHPLFAGLFGGTYLWQPTDSATVWRTGYFANRPDAGRVIAIEKAYVRFLPDTILAWEYGHPSGGQCVAIGAYVQFGLRNVLDYRMSRMLKNAFAYLNGQSTEAVTHWPPPVTGVPERIAPPESRLGIPRAQNRLLERIRLRPLHLEQVPATSNFWDVGGQEILIMGKQAGGIDEVWAFPYRIVQHWQISLWQNGHPLTLDSSRIRFVQLPEAVHRVYATPEGELREIIYAHRNAPGMMVHYQWNGKDPVTLRIQFGSDLRWFWPYREDARANIQYAFDDKRQAFYYRTADDDIHVFVGADVVPQSTIIGPYRSLTVKQGKWQGENAARNAIRAGAEYVLNAKNEFTVNIAVAAGRQSFRQANGVYRAMLANPQEVYRHHSAYYDSLLSASIQLETPDERFNEGYQWALVALDRFNVRTPGIGSGLMAGFGTTARGWDGGHAVSGRPGYAWYFGRDAAWAALALIANGDTTNLRNQLQLFVRFQDEVGKMFHELTPNGVVHYDAADATPLFVILAGRYVQATGDTSFLRTIWPAVTRAMHFLESTDTDGDGLINNYQMGHGWVEGGPLFGGKTTFYLAGLWLATLQHAAEMAEVMGDSEAGQRWQRQARRVAKILDERFYLPDKQFYTQSISRN
;
A
#
# COMPACT_ATOMS: atom_id res chain seq x y z
N THR A 1 28.21 21.66 20.06
CA THR A 1 29.36 22.14 19.25
C THR A 1 28.89 23.04 18.10
N ALA A 2 29.80 23.86 17.53
CA ALA A 2 29.60 25.10 16.74
C ALA A 2 28.65 26.14 17.38
N LEU A 3 27.41 25.77 17.67
CA LEU A 3 26.41 26.54 18.42
C LEU A 3 26.38 26.20 19.92
N GLY A 4 27.22 25.26 20.39
CA GLY A 4 27.24 24.84 21.79
C GLY A 4 26.03 24.01 22.26
N LEU A 5 25.10 23.65 21.37
CA LEU A 5 23.82 23.01 21.70
C LEU A 5 23.87 21.48 21.93
N GLU A 6 25.01 20.85 21.62
CA GLU A 6 25.19 19.40 21.68
C GLU A 6 26.55 19.06 22.30
N PRO A 7 26.62 18.04 23.18
CA PRO A 7 27.88 17.55 23.71
C PRO A 7 28.69 16.81 22.63
N ARG A 8 28.03 16.17 21.66
CA ARG A 8 28.66 15.46 20.54
C ARG A 8 28.44 16.19 19.22
N SER A 9 29.53 16.47 18.50
CA SER A 9 29.45 17.02 17.15
C SER A 9 28.85 16.03 16.16
N PRO A 10 28.08 16.51 15.16
CA PRO A 10 27.82 15.73 13.97
C PRO A 10 29.15 15.43 13.25
N GLU A 11 29.20 14.30 12.56
CA GLU A 11 30.35 13.90 11.75
C GLU A 11 30.14 14.33 10.30
N THR A 12 31.23 14.47 9.54
CA THR A 12 31.18 14.73 8.10
C THR A 12 31.70 13.52 7.34
N ARG A 13 30.87 12.91 6.49
CA ARG A 13 31.22 11.72 5.69
C ARG A 13 30.96 11.97 4.21
N PRO A 14 31.85 11.53 3.30
CA PRO A 14 31.60 11.65 1.87
C PRO A 14 30.52 10.65 1.43
N VAL A 15 29.87 10.95 0.30
CA VAL A 15 29.16 9.98 -0.52
C VAL A 15 29.49 10.24 -1.97
N THR A 16 29.94 9.20 -2.66
CA THR A 16 30.22 9.22 -4.09
C THR A 16 29.06 8.58 -4.82
N VAL A 17 28.54 9.29 -5.81
CA VAL A 17 27.63 8.73 -6.81
C VAL A 17 28.46 8.56 -8.08
N ALA A 18 28.71 7.30 -8.44
CA ALA A 18 29.31 6.93 -9.71
C ALA A 18 28.18 6.62 -10.69
N ASP A 19 28.28 7.15 -11.91
CA ASP A 19 27.26 7.04 -12.97
C ASP A 19 25.96 7.84 -12.66
N PRO A 20 25.75 9.00 -13.29
CA PRO A 20 24.62 9.89 -13.05
C PRO A 20 23.32 9.36 -13.68
N ASP A 21 22.80 8.25 -13.14
CA ASP A 21 21.47 7.76 -13.44
C ASP A 21 20.46 8.13 -12.32
N PHE A 22 19.19 7.85 -12.57
CA PHE A 22 18.11 8.17 -11.63
C PHE A 22 18.06 7.24 -10.40
N TYR A 23 18.80 6.12 -10.40
CA TYR A 23 18.90 5.21 -9.24
C TYR A 23 19.83 5.76 -8.16
N HIS A 24 20.68 6.73 -8.48
CA HIS A 24 21.64 7.26 -7.52
C HIS A 24 21.22 8.58 -6.84
N LYS A 25 19.98 9.01 -7.04
CA LYS A 25 19.41 10.18 -6.35
C LYS A 25 19.46 10.04 -4.82
N ARG A 26 19.67 11.18 -4.15
CA ARG A 26 19.76 11.30 -2.69
C ARG A 26 18.89 12.43 -2.18
N GLY A 27 18.43 12.31 -0.94
CA GLY A 27 17.65 13.34 -0.29
C GLY A 27 17.29 12.99 1.14
N LEU A 28 16.15 13.52 1.58
CA LEU A 28 15.73 13.51 2.97
C LEU A 28 14.29 13.04 3.09
N GLN A 29 14.02 12.24 4.11
CA GLN A 29 12.67 11.76 4.42
C GLN A 29 12.29 12.12 5.86
N SER A 30 11.13 12.75 6.05
CA SER A 30 10.56 12.96 7.39
C SER A 30 9.77 11.75 7.90
N TYR A 31 9.54 11.75 9.21
CA TYR A 31 8.62 10.83 9.85
C TYR A 31 7.21 11.42 9.81
N ARG A 32 6.30 10.90 8.99
CA ARG A 32 4.90 11.36 8.82
C ARG A 32 4.69 12.81 8.35
N GLY A 33 5.73 13.63 8.26
CA GLY A 33 5.65 15.02 7.80
C GLY A 33 6.65 15.94 8.50
N HIS A 34 6.86 17.11 7.92
CA HIS A 34 7.47 18.28 8.56
C HIS A 34 7.24 19.48 7.64
N PRO A 35 7.09 20.71 8.16
CA PRO A 35 7.02 21.94 7.36
C PRO A 35 8.06 22.06 6.24
N LEU A 36 9.27 21.55 6.47
CA LEU A 36 10.35 21.50 5.48
C LEU A 36 9.93 20.81 4.17
N PHE A 37 9.00 19.86 4.24
CA PHE A 37 8.51 19.06 3.12
C PHE A 37 7.12 19.49 2.64
N ALA A 38 6.68 20.72 2.94
CA ALA A 38 5.42 21.27 2.41
C ALA A 38 5.41 21.28 0.87
N GLY A 39 4.43 20.62 0.26
CA GLY A 39 4.38 20.41 -1.19
C GLY A 39 5.38 19.38 -1.73
N LEU A 40 6.08 18.67 -0.84
CA LEU A 40 7.07 17.64 -1.15
C LEU A 40 6.72 16.29 -0.49
N PHE A 41 5.43 16.08 -0.19
CA PHE A 41 4.86 14.78 0.20
C PHE A 41 5.61 14.06 1.35
N GLY A 42 6.05 14.82 2.36
CA GLY A 42 6.73 14.29 3.55
C GLY A 42 8.18 13.84 3.33
N GLY A 43 8.74 13.95 2.13
CA GLY A 43 10.13 13.59 1.85
C GLY A 43 10.48 13.76 0.39
N THR A 44 11.71 14.15 0.10
CA THR A 44 12.12 14.48 -1.28
C THR A 44 13.55 14.08 -1.58
N TYR A 45 13.84 14.03 -2.88
CA TYR A 45 15.21 13.98 -3.39
C TYR A 45 15.70 15.40 -3.60
N LEU A 46 16.87 15.69 -3.05
CA LEU A 46 17.49 17.00 -3.12
C LEU A 46 18.63 17.03 -4.12
N TRP A 47 19.18 15.87 -4.46
CA TRP A 47 20.34 15.78 -5.34
C TRP A 47 20.24 14.58 -6.27
N GLN A 48 20.27 14.88 -7.57
CA GLN A 48 20.51 13.92 -8.65
C GLN A 48 21.59 14.52 -9.54
N PRO A 49 22.83 13.99 -9.46
CA PRO A 49 23.93 14.55 -10.22
C PRO A 49 23.78 14.27 -11.72
N THR A 50 24.38 15.11 -12.55
CA THR A 50 24.53 14.88 -14.01
C THR A 50 25.87 14.25 -14.38
N ASP A 51 26.81 14.21 -13.43
CA ASP A 51 28.18 13.70 -13.58
C ASP A 51 28.59 13.00 -12.29
N SER A 52 29.51 12.04 -12.37
CA SER A 52 30.05 11.38 -11.16
C SER A 52 30.62 12.43 -10.20
N ALA A 53 30.13 12.43 -8.96
CA ALA A 53 30.47 13.46 -7.99
C ALA A 53 30.49 12.90 -6.57
N THR A 54 31.37 13.50 -5.75
CA THR A 54 31.44 13.23 -4.31
C THR A 54 30.90 14.45 -3.58
N VAL A 55 29.89 14.25 -2.73
CA VAL A 55 29.35 15.30 -1.86
C VAL A 55 29.57 14.91 -0.40
N TRP A 56 29.80 15.92 0.43
CA TRP A 56 29.96 15.72 1.87
C TRP A 56 28.62 15.86 2.57
N ARG A 57 28.36 14.95 3.51
CA ARG A 57 27.17 14.94 4.36
C ARG A 57 27.61 15.13 5.80
N THR A 58 27.05 16.12 6.48
CA THR A 58 27.27 16.35 7.89
C THR A 58 26.05 15.89 8.67
N GLY A 59 26.21 15.00 9.64
CA GLY A 59 25.08 14.47 10.37
C GLY A 59 25.47 13.45 11.44
N TYR A 60 24.47 12.72 11.92
CA TYR A 60 24.68 11.66 12.89
C TYR A 60 24.52 10.30 12.20
N PHE A 61 25.56 9.48 12.30
CA PHE A 61 25.63 8.15 11.70
C PHE A 61 25.66 7.11 12.82
N ALA A 62 24.70 6.18 12.82
CA ALA A 62 24.44 5.20 13.88
C ALA A 62 24.09 5.77 15.27
N ASN A 63 24.25 7.06 15.48
CA ASN A 63 23.90 7.80 16.69
C ASN A 63 22.80 8.83 16.39
N ARG A 64 22.22 9.41 17.43
CA ARG A 64 21.23 10.50 17.34
C ARG A 64 21.80 11.74 18.05
N PRO A 65 21.32 12.96 17.71
CA PRO A 65 21.55 14.14 18.55
C PRO A 65 20.99 13.89 19.96
N ASP A 66 21.69 14.38 20.99
CA ASP A 66 21.30 14.17 22.39
C ASP A 66 20.21 15.16 22.82
N ALA A 67 20.25 16.39 22.32
CA ALA A 67 19.28 17.45 22.62
C ALA A 67 18.37 17.79 21.41
N GLY A 68 18.87 17.61 20.19
CA GLY A 68 18.16 17.93 18.96
C GLY A 68 17.01 16.95 18.65
N ARG A 69 15.94 17.47 18.05
CA ARG A 69 14.85 16.64 17.53
C ARG A 69 15.13 16.29 16.07
N VAL A 70 15.01 15.02 15.72
CA VAL A 70 15.34 14.52 14.38
C VAL A 70 14.20 14.83 13.41
N ILE A 71 14.46 15.65 12.40
CA ILE A 71 13.49 16.00 11.35
C ILE A 71 13.49 14.94 10.25
N ALA A 72 14.68 14.60 9.73
CA ALA A 72 14.78 13.71 8.57
C ALA A 72 16.04 12.83 8.57
N ILE A 73 15.86 11.66 7.98
CA ILE A 73 16.90 10.67 7.68
C ILE A 73 17.26 10.72 6.20
N GLU A 74 18.37 10.09 5.83
CA GLU A 74 18.74 9.94 4.42
C GLU A 74 17.75 9.05 3.66
N LYS A 75 17.34 9.55 2.49
CA LYS A 75 16.59 8.83 1.47
C LYS A 75 17.52 8.57 0.28
N ALA A 76 17.70 7.32 -0.09
CA ALA A 76 18.59 6.91 -1.18
C ALA A 76 17.83 5.99 -2.15
N TYR A 77 17.51 6.50 -3.34
CA TYR A 77 16.51 5.88 -4.21
C TYR A 77 15.26 5.50 -3.41
N VAL A 78 14.77 4.27 -3.52
CA VAL A 78 13.58 3.81 -2.80
C VAL A 78 13.85 3.48 -1.32
N ARG A 79 15.11 3.46 -0.86
CA ARG A 79 15.49 3.07 0.52
C ARG A 79 15.51 4.25 1.49
N PHE A 80 15.13 3.96 2.72
CA PHE A 80 15.33 4.83 3.88
C PHE A 80 16.52 4.31 4.69
N LEU A 81 17.41 5.22 5.09
CA LEU A 81 18.58 4.91 5.90
C LEU A 81 18.41 5.50 7.30
N PRO A 82 17.64 4.84 8.19
CA PRO A 82 17.25 5.41 9.48
C PRO A 82 18.42 5.71 10.42
N ASP A 83 19.55 5.04 10.20
CA ASP A 83 20.77 5.24 10.96
C ASP A 83 21.63 6.41 10.43
N THR A 84 21.16 7.12 9.40
CA THR A 84 21.82 8.32 8.84
C THR A 84 20.91 9.53 8.95
N ILE A 85 21.09 10.31 10.02
CA ILE A 85 20.31 11.52 10.31
C ILE A 85 21.00 12.73 9.68
N LEU A 86 20.26 13.42 8.81
CA LEU A 86 20.79 14.53 8.02
C LEU A 86 19.99 15.83 8.16
N ALA A 87 18.85 15.83 8.85
CA ALA A 87 18.21 17.06 9.29
C ALA A 87 17.65 16.93 10.71
N TRP A 88 17.87 17.95 11.52
CA TRP A 88 17.44 18.01 12.91
C TRP A 88 17.25 19.47 13.33
N GLU A 89 16.63 19.69 14.48
CA GLU A 89 16.36 21.03 14.99
C GLU A 89 16.47 21.15 16.50
N TYR A 90 16.62 22.40 16.93
CA TYR A 90 16.69 22.81 18.32
C TYR A 90 15.68 23.91 18.59
N GLY A 91 14.92 23.77 19.68
CA GLY A 91 14.23 24.89 20.30
C GLY A 91 15.14 25.53 21.34
N HIS A 92 15.38 26.85 21.24
CA HIS A 92 16.16 27.56 22.23
C HIS A 92 15.25 28.07 23.37
N PRO A 93 15.58 27.81 24.66
CA PRO A 93 14.78 28.24 25.80
C PRO A 93 14.55 29.76 25.91
N SER A 94 15.40 30.59 25.28
CA SER A 94 15.27 32.05 25.25
C SER A 94 14.51 32.62 24.05
N GLY A 95 13.82 31.78 23.26
CA GLY A 95 13.04 32.21 22.10
C GLY A 95 13.85 32.26 20.80
N GLY A 96 14.04 31.11 20.17
CA GLY A 96 14.64 30.99 18.84
C GLY A 96 14.62 29.54 18.36
N GLN A 97 14.58 29.32 17.05
CA GLN A 97 14.59 27.99 16.45
C GLN A 97 15.79 27.86 15.51
N CYS A 98 16.48 26.72 15.58
CA CYS A 98 17.58 26.40 14.69
C CYS A 98 17.26 25.09 13.97
N VAL A 99 17.31 25.12 12.63
CA VAL A 99 17.17 23.93 11.78
C VAL A 99 18.51 23.68 11.10
N ALA A 100 19.03 22.46 11.25
CA ALA A 100 20.21 22.00 10.55
C ALA A 100 19.80 21.10 9.37
N ILE A 101 20.31 21.40 8.18
CA ILE A 101 20.18 20.58 6.97
C ILE A 101 21.60 20.24 6.54
N GLY A 102 22.01 19.02 6.84
CA GLY A 102 23.42 18.61 6.81
C GLY A 102 23.92 18.09 5.48
N ALA A 103 23.06 17.91 4.47
CA ALA A 103 23.47 17.30 3.20
C ALA A 103 22.63 17.77 2.01
N TYR A 104 23.20 17.57 0.81
CA TYR A 104 22.55 17.72 -0.49
C TYR A 104 22.03 19.13 -0.83
N VAL A 105 22.54 20.14 -0.13
CA VAL A 105 22.36 21.55 -0.48
C VAL A 105 23.63 22.04 -1.16
N GLN A 106 23.76 21.77 -2.46
CA GLN A 106 25.00 21.98 -3.23
C GLN A 106 24.75 22.98 -4.36
N PHE A 107 24.94 24.28 -4.09
CA PHE A 107 24.70 25.34 -5.09
C PHE A 107 25.74 25.37 -6.22
N GLY A 108 26.94 24.83 -5.98
CA GLY A 108 28.03 24.82 -6.97
C GLY A 108 28.03 23.63 -7.92
N LEU A 109 27.12 22.67 -7.75
CA LEU A 109 27.05 21.46 -8.57
C LEU A 109 25.78 21.45 -9.41
N ARG A 110 25.88 20.98 -10.65
CA ARG A 110 24.70 20.76 -11.50
C ARG A 110 23.82 19.68 -10.87
N ASN A 111 22.53 19.97 -10.76
CA ASN A 111 21.56 19.14 -10.08
C ASN A 111 20.23 19.16 -10.84
N VAL A 112 19.76 17.99 -11.27
CA VAL A 112 18.45 17.85 -11.95
C VAL A 112 17.29 18.25 -11.03
N LEU A 113 17.50 18.19 -9.72
CA LEU A 113 16.47 18.39 -8.69
C LEU A 113 16.60 19.73 -7.94
N ASP A 114 17.28 20.72 -8.55
CA ASP A 114 17.50 22.04 -7.94
C ASP A 114 16.20 22.74 -7.52
N TYR A 115 15.11 22.52 -8.28
CA TYR A 115 13.79 23.05 -7.96
C TYR A 115 13.25 22.51 -6.63
N ARG A 116 13.42 21.22 -6.34
CA ARG A 116 13.01 20.59 -5.05
C ARG A 116 13.87 21.06 -3.89
N MET A 117 15.18 21.19 -4.12
CA MET A 117 16.11 21.75 -3.14
C MET A 117 15.71 23.18 -2.78
N SER A 118 15.48 24.01 -3.79
CA SER A 118 15.00 25.38 -3.63
C SER A 118 13.67 25.45 -2.90
N ARG A 119 12.71 24.56 -3.20
CA ARG A 119 11.43 24.46 -2.50
C ARG A 119 11.62 24.14 -1.02
N MET A 120 12.43 23.14 -0.68
CA MET A 120 12.71 22.77 0.70
C MET A 120 13.38 23.91 1.49
N LEU A 121 14.32 24.64 0.88
CA LEU A 121 14.95 25.79 1.53
C LEU A 121 13.95 26.92 1.79
N LYS A 122 13.08 27.24 0.82
CA LYS A 122 11.99 28.21 1.02
C LYS A 122 11.07 27.80 2.17
N ASN A 123 10.70 26.52 2.23
CA ASN A 123 9.91 25.97 3.32
C ASN A 123 10.62 26.10 4.68
N ALA A 124 11.94 25.87 4.73
CA ALA A 124 12.73 26.03 5.95
C ALA A 124 12.70 27.48 6.45
N PHE A 125 12.85 28.47 5.56
CA PHE A 125 12.73 29.89 5.93
C PHE A 125 11.32 30.26 6.39
N ALA A 126 10.28 29.80 5.68
CA ALA A 126 8.89 30.04 6.09
C ALA A 126 8.60 29.43 7.47
N TYR A 127 9.12 28.24 7.73
CA TYR A 127 8.99 27.56 9.02
C TYR A 127 9.66 28.36 10.15
N LEU A 128 10.91 28.77 9.96
CA LEU A 128 11.66 29.57 10.94
C LEU A 128 11.02 30.95 11.21
N ASN A 129 10.27 31.48 10.25
CA ASN A 129 9.50 32.73 10.39
C ASN A 129 8.09 32.52 10.97
N GLY A 130 7.72 31.31 11.39
CA GLY A 130 6.39 31.01 11.93
C GLY A 130 5.26 31.07 10.91
N GLN A 131 5.57 30.99 9.60
CA GLN A 131 4.60 31.09 8.50
C GLN A 131 4.07 29.73 8.03
N SER A 132 4.45 28.63 8.68
CA SER A 132 3.98 27.29 8.34
C SER A 132 2.75 26.90 9.14
N THR A 133 1.77 26.32 8.46
CA THR A 133 0.59 25.67 9.07
C THR A 133 0.69 24.14 9.09
N GLU A 134 1.73 23.57 8.48
CA GLU A 134 1.94 22.12 8.44
C GLU A 134 2.26 21.54 9.82
N ALA A 135 1.79 20.31 10.06
CA ALA A 135 2.07 19.59 11.29
C ALA A 135 3.57 19.26 11.41
N VAL A 136 4.11 19.43 12.62
CA VAL A 136 5.50 19.11 12.94
C VAL A 136 5.56 17.71 13.55
N THR A 137 6.27 16.82 12.87
CA THR A 137 6.57 15.47 13.36
C THR A 137 8.07 15.22 13.30
N HIS A 138 8.56 14.41 14.25
CA HIS A 138 9.97 14.05 14.36
C HIS A 138 10.12 12.55 14.30
N TRP A 139 11.25 12.09 13.77
CA TRP A 139 11.59 10.69 13.84
C TRP A 139 11.71 10.27 15.30
N PRO A 140 10.96 9.27 15.76
CA PRO A 140 11.15 8.73 17.09
C PRO A 140 12.49 7.98 17.17
N PRO A 141 13.05 7.79 18.37
CA PRO A 141 14.08 6.78 18.58
C PRO A 141 13.59 5.39 18.12
N PRO A 142 14.49 4.54 17.59
CA PRO A 142 14.15 3.14 17.29
C PRO A 142 13.50 2.45 18.48
N VAL A 143 12.38 1.76 18.26
CA VAL A 143 11.75 1.02 19.35
C VAL A 143 12.52 -0.28 19.60
N THR A 144 13.19 -0.33 20.74
CA THR A 144 13.87 -1.52 21.28
C THR A 144 13.06 -2.22 22.37
N GLY A 145 11.91 -1.66 22.74
CA GLY A 145 11.05 -2.15 23.81
C GLY A 145 10.26 -3.42 23.45
N VAL A 146 9.85 -4.14 24.50
CA VAL A 146 8.80 -5.16 24.41
C VAL A 146 7.42 -4.48 24.50
N PRO A 147 6.37 -5.08 23.90
CA PRO A 147 5.01 -4.58 24.02
C PRO A 147 4.61 -4.36 25.49
N GLU A 148 3.93 -3.26 25.75
CA GLU A 148 3.47 -2.87 27.07
C GLU A 148 2.04 -3.36 27.31
N ARG A 149 1.81 -3.97 28.47
CA ARG A 149 0.45 -4.33 28.89
C ARG A 149 -0.24 -3.11 29.48
N ILE A 150 -1.41 -2.77 28.97
CA ILE A 150 -2.22 -1.64 29.45
C ILE A 150 -3.53 -2.13 30.06
N ALA A 151 -4.22 -1.24 30.78
CA ALA A 151 -5.62 -1.46 31.12
C ALA A 151 -6.47 -1.46 29.83
N PRO A 152 -7.47 -2.36 29.71
CA PRO A 152 -8.38 -2.29 28.57
C PRO A 152 -9.15 -0.96 28.61
N PRO A 153 -9.41 -0.33 27.45
CA PRO A 153 -10.20 0.90 27.40
C PRO A 153 -11.57 0.70 28.06
N GLU A 154 -12.00 1.65 28.90
CA GLU A 154 -13.24 1.53 29.64
C GLU A 154 -14.41 1.12 28.73
N SER A 155 -15.09 0.05 29.12
CA SER A 155 -16.26 -0.46 28.40
C SER A 155 -17.42 -0.66 29.35
N ARG A 156 -18.56 -0.07 28.99
CA ARG A 156 -19.86 -0.47 29.54
C ARG A 156 -20.55 -1.53 28.69
N LEU A 157 -20.02 -1.84 27.51
CA LEU A 157 -20.70 -2.64 26.50
C LEU A 157 -20.01 -4.00 26.34
N GLY A 158 -20.79 -5.07 26.50
CA GLY A 158 -20.34 -6.44 26.30
C GLY A 158 -20.29 -6.88 24.83
N ILE A 159 -20.15 -8.19 24.62
CA ILE A 159 -20.28 -8.83 23.30
C ILE A 159 -21.64 -8.43 22.68
N PRO A 160 -21.67 -7.88 21.45
CA PRO A 160 -22.92 -7.61 20.76
C PRO A 160 -23.73 -8.89 20.55
N ARG A 161 -25.04 -8.84 20.79
CA ARG A 161 -25.94 -9.93 20.40
C ARG A 161 -26.09 -9.91 18.88
N ALA A 162 -25.61 -10.95 18.22
CA ALA A 162 -25.78 -11.13 16.79
C ALA A 162 -27.26 -11.33 16.43
N GLN A 163 -27.73 -10.68 15.36
CA GLN A 163 -29.08 -10.88 14.83
C GLN A 163 -29.22 -12.27 14.20
N ASN A 164 -28.32 -12.61 13.27
CA ASN A 164 -28.20 -13.92 12.64
C ASN A 164 -26.74 -14.37 12.68
N ARG A 165 -26.42 -15.38 13.50
CA ARG A 165 -25.06 -15.90 13.71
C ARG A 165 -24.63 -16.86 12.60
N LEU A 166 -25.58 -17.63 12.09
CA LEU A 166 -25.33 -18.69 11.14
C LEU A 166 -25.26 -18.12 9.72
N LEU A 167 -24.31 -18.61 8.96
CA LEU A 167 -24.17 -18.32 7.53
C LEU A 167 -24.86 -19.43 6.71
N GLU A 168 -26.12 -19.72 7.07
CA GLU A 168 -26.89 -20.83 6.49
C GLU A 168 -27.08 -20.66 4.98
N ARG A 169 -26.86 -21.76 4.25
CA ARG A 169 -27.02 -21.89 2.80
C ARG A 169 -26.47 -20.72 1.98
N ILE A 170 -25.25 -20.26 2.31
CA ILE A 170 -24.42 -19.57 1.31
C ILE A 170 -24.28 -20.55 0.14
N ARG A 171 -25.06 -20.33 -0.92
CA ARG A 171 -24.91 -21.07 -2.16
C ARG A 171 -23.58 -20.64 -2.76
N LEU A 172 -22.77 -21.61 -3.18
CA LEU A 172 -21.67 -21.29 -4.08
C LEU A 172 -22.28 -20.61 -5.30
N ARG A 173 -21.83 -19.39 -5.59
CA ARG A 173 -22.21 -18.73 -6.83
C ARG A 173 -21.56 -19.44 -8.02
N PRO A 174 -22.08 -19.26 -9.24
CA PRO A 174 -21.50 -19.87 -10.43
C PRO A 174 -20.00 -19.58 -10.57
N LEU A 175 -19.59 -18.31 -10.41
CA LEU A 175 -18.18 -17.91 -10.45
C LEU A 175 -17.47 -18.28 -9.13
N HIS A 176 -16.78 -19.42 -9.12
CA HIS A 176 -15.98 -19.88 -8.00
C HIS A 176 -14.83 -20.78 -8.51
N LEU A 177 -13.72 -20.81 -7.77
CA LEU A 177 -12.65 -21.78 -8.00
C LEU A 177 -12.66 -22.79 -6.87
N GLU A 178 -12.66 -24.07 -7.20
CA GLU A 178 -12.60 -25.16 -6.22
C GLU A 178 -11.31 -25.98 -6.38
N GLN A 179 -10.72 -26.35 -5.25
CA GLN A 179 -9.51 -27.15 -5.20
C GLN A 179 -9.59 -28.21 -4.09
N VAL A 180 -9.41 -29.48 -4.48
CA VAL A 180 -9.39 -30.65 -3.57
C VAL A 180 -8.31 -31.65 -4.03
N PRO A 181 -7.30 -31.96 -3.20
CA PRO A 181 -6.97 -31.28 -1.95
C PRO A 181 -6.50 -29.85 -2.19
N ALA A 182 -6.72 -28.99 -1.21
CA ALA A 182 -6.12 -27.66 -1.15
C ALA A 182 -4.59 -27.74 -1.27
N THR A 183 -3.99 -26.73 -1.89
CA THR A 183 -2.54 -26.69 -2.17
C THR A 183 -1.82 -25.58 -1.39
N SER A 184 -0.55 -25.36 -1.66
CA SER A 184 0.19 -24.19 -1.15
C SER A 184 -0.01 -22.91 -1.98
N ASN A 185 -0.94 -22.94 -2.95
CA ASN A 185 -1.27 -21.78 -3.77
C ASN A 185 -1.77 -20.60 -2.92
N PHE A 186 -1.42 -19.41 -3.38
CA PHE A 186 -1.82 -18.15 -2.78
C PHE A 186 -3.30 -17.87 -3.00
N TRP A 187 -3.93 -17.22 -2.03
CA TRP A 187 -5.24 -16.61 -2.18
C TRP A 187 -5.28 -15.26 -1.47
N ASP A 188 -6.16 -14.40 -1.95
CA ASP A 188 -6.49 -13.12 -1.34
C ASP A 188 -8.00 -12.85 -1.36
N VAL A 189 -8.46 -12.17 -0.32
CA VAL A 189 -9.80 -11.57 -0.24
C VAL A 189 -9.62 -10.20 0.40
N GLY A 190 -10.27 -9.18 -0.14
CA GLY A 190 -10.13 -7.81 0.37
C GLY A 190 -11.42 -7.01 0.29
N GLY A 191 -11.47 -5.97 1.09
CA GLY A 191 -12.36 -4.83 0.89
C GLY A 191 -11.51 -3.60 0.56
N GLN A 192 -12.13 -2.43 0.43
CA GLN A 192 -11.42 -1.21 0.06
C GLN A 192 -10.35 -0.78 1.09
N GLU A 193 -10.44 -1.19 2.35
CA GLU A 193 -9.49 -0.76 3.40
C GLU A 193 -8.77 -1.93 4.10
N ILE A 194 -9.00 -3.17 3.63
CA ILE A 194 -8.44 -4.38 4.26
C ILE A 194 -8.10 -5.45 3.22
N LEU A 195 -6.99 -6.14 3.43
CA LEU A 195 -6.52 -7.26 2.60
C LEU A 195 -6.21 -8.46 3.49
N ILE A 196 -6.72 -9.62 3.12
CA ILE A 196 -6.57 -10.89 3.83
C ILE A 196 -5.90 -11.86 2.86
N MET A 197 -4.82 -12.51 3.29
CA MET A 197 -4.04 -13.38 2.42
C MET A 197 -3.59 -14.65 3.13
N GLY A 198 -3.43 -15.71 2.35
CA GLY A 198 -2.86 -16.95 2.86
C GLY A 198 -2.59 -17.98 1.78
N LYS A 199 -2.52 -19.24 2.21
CA LYS A 199 -2.40 -20.42 1.35
C LYS A 199 -3.64 -21.29 1.45
N GLN A 200 -4.00 -21.98 0.38
CA GLN A 200 -5.24 -22.76 0.33
C GLN A 200 -5.28 -23.83 1.43
N ALA A 201 -4.19 -24.59 1.62
CA ALA A 201 -4.06 -25.60 2.68
C ALA A 201 -3.60 -25.03 4.04
N GLY A 202 -3.40 -23.71 4.13
CA GLY A 202 -2.92 -23.02 5.34
C GLY A 202 -4.03 -22.29 6.10
N GLY A 203 -3.64 -21.50 7.09
CA GLY A 203 -4.52 -20.52 7.74
C GLY A 203 -4.53 -19.18 7.02
N ILE A 204 -4.53 -18.08 7.78
CA ILE A 204 -4.33 -16.72 7.25
C ILE A 204 -2.87 -16.35 7.53
N ASP A 205 -2.10 -16.08 6.48
CA ASP A 205 -0.70 -15.69 6.64
C ASP A 205 -0.62 -14.25 7.14
N GLU A 206 -1.39 -13.34 6.55
CA GLU A 206 -1.34 -11.90 6.84
C GLU A 206 -2.70 -11.23 6.65
N VAL A 207 -2.98 -10.23 7.49
CA VAL A 207 -4.10 -9.30 7.34
C VAL A 207 -3.56 -7.88 7.42
N TRP A 208 -3.86 -7.08 6.41
CA TRP A 208 -3.45 -5.69 6.30
C TRP A 208 -4.67 -4.77 6.34
N ALA A 209 -4.77 -3.93 7.36
CA ALA A 209 -5.63 -2.74 7.33
C ALA A 209 -4.74 -1.57 6.94
N PHE A 210 -4.83 -1.12 5.68
CA PHE A 210 -3.80 -0.28 5.08
C PHE A 210 -3.48 0.97 5.93
N PRO A 211 -2.21 1.24 6.30
CA PRO A 211 -0.97 0.55 5.91
C PRO A 211 -0.38 -0.39 6.99
N TYR A 212 -1.17 -1.04 7.83
CA TYR A 212 -0.68 -1.88 8.93
C TYR A 212 -0.97 -3.35 8.70
N ARG A 213 0.05 -4.20 8.93
CA ARG A 213 -0.17 -5.62 9.16
C ARG A 213 -0.73 -5.81 10.56
N ILE A 214 -2.05 -5.96 10.64
CA ILE A 214 -2.76 -6.05 11.91
C ILE A 214 -2.76 -7.47 12.45
N VAL A 215 -2.73 -8.50 11.61
CA VAL A 215 -2.66 -9.92 12.02
C VAL A 215 -1.68 -10.66 11.11
N GLN A 216 -0.99 -11.65 11.69
CA GLN A 216 -0.16 -12.61 10.96
C GLN A 216 -0.21 -13.99 11.62
N HIS A 217 0.00 -15.03 10.81
CA HIS A 217 0.07 -16.43 11.24
C HIS A 217 -1.16 -16.89 12.03
N TRP A 218 -2.36 -16.62 11.50
CA TRP A 218 -3.59 -17.18 12.04
C TRP A 218 -3.61 -18.69 11.81
N GLN A 219 -3.69 -19.45 12.89
CA GLN A 219 -3.70 -20.91 12.85
C GLN A 219 -4.80 -21.44 13.76
N ILE A 220 -5.31 -22.61 13.39
CA ILE A 220 -6.32 -23.33 14.15
C ILE A 220 -5.83 -24.71 14.56
N SER A 221 -6.38 -25.22 15.67
CA SER A 221 -6.36 -26.64 15.98
C SER A 221 -7.67 -27.05 16.63
N LEU A 222 -8.06 -28.30 16.44
CA LEU A 222 -9.29 -28.87 17.01
C LEU A 222 -8.94 -29.88 18.08
N TRP A 223 -9.75 -29.91 19.14
CA TRP A 223 -9.59 -30.82 20.27
C TRP A 223 -10.94 -31.36 20.69
N GLN A 224 -11.02 -32.65 20.94
CA GLN A 224 -12.23 -33.30 21.44
C GLN A 224 -11.85 -34.30 22.54
N ASN A 225 -12.60 -34.29 23.64
CA ASN A 225 -12.36 -35.18 24.79
C ASN A 225 -10.91 -35.15 25.31
N GLY A 226 -10.24 -33.99 25.23
CA GLY A 226 -8.85 -33.82 25.69
C GLY A 226 -7.77 -34.24 24.70
N HIS A 227 -8.13 -34.74 23.52
CA HIS A 227 -7.21 -35.17 22.47
C HIS A 227 -7.26 -34.24 21.24
N PRO A 228 -6.12 -33.98 20.57
CA PRO A 228 -6.12 -33.20 19.33
C PRO A 228 -6.78 -34.00 18.20
N LEU A 229 -7.59 -33.33 17.40
CA LEU A 229 -8.07 -33.85 16.12
C LEU A 229 -7.10 -33.42 15.02
N THR A 230 -6.63 -34.37 14.22
CA THR A 230 -5.70 -34.09 13.12
C THR A 230 -6.45 -33.42 11.97
N LEU A 231 -5.97 -32.23 11.56
CA LEU A 231 -6.40 -31.54 10.35
C LEU A 231 -5.50 -31.99 9.19
N ASP A 232 -5.89 -33.04 8.49
CA ASP A 232 -5.14 -33.59 7.36
C ASP A 232 -5.20 -32.64 6.15
N SER A 233 -4.05 -32.07 5.78
CA SER A 233 -3.97 -31.12 4.66
C SER A 233 -4.37 -31.74 3.32
N SER A 234 -4.24 -33.06 3.16
CA SER A 234 -4.67 -33.80 1.96
C SER A 234 -6.20 -33.98 1.87
N ARG A 235 -6.95 -33.52 2.87
CA ARG A 235 -8.42 -33.60 2.91
C ARG A 235 -9.09 -32.23 2.94
N ILE A 236 -8.31 -31.15 2.92
CA ILE A 236 -8.87 -29.79 2.93
C ILE A 236 -9.52 -29.53 1.57
N ARG A 237 -10.82 -29.22 1.59
CA ARG A 237 -11.52 -28.66 0.43
C ARG A 237 -11.46 -27.14 0.51
N PHE A 238 -10.95 -26.50 -0.54
CA PHE A 238 -10.84 -25.05 -0.64
C PHE A 238 -11.72 -24.52 -1.76
N VAL A 239 -12.47 -23.44 -1.48
CA VAL A 239 -13.26 -22.73 -2.49
C VAL A 239 -12.97 -21.23 -2.41
N GLN A 240 -12.57 -20.64 -3.52
CA GLN A 240 -12.45 -19.20 -3.69
C GLN A 240 -13.72 -18.65 -4.33
N LEU A 241 -14.30 -17.64 -3.69
CA LEU A 241 -15.35 -16.78 -4.23
C LEU A 241 -14.76 -15.36 -4.41
N PRO A 242 -15.39 -14.49 -5.22
CA PRO A 242 -15.02 -13.08 -5.30
C PRO A 242 -14.96 -12.38 -3.93
N GLU A 243 -15.95 -12.63 -3.08
CA GLU A 243 -16.16 -11.99 -1.77
C GLU A 243 -15.54 -12.74 -0.58
N ALA A 244 -15.17 -14.00 -0.75
CA ALA A 244 -14.84 -14.88 0.38
C ALA A 244 -13.99 -16.09 0.01
N VAL A 245 -13.39 -16.70 1.03
CA VAL A 245 -12.76 -18.02 0.95
C VAL A 245 -13.51 -18.97 1.88
N HIS A 246 -13.80 -20.16 1.39
CA HIS A 246 -14.33 -21.26 2.19
C HIS A 246 -13.28 -22.37 2.30
N ARG A 247 -13.12 -22.92 3.50
CA ARG A 247 -12.36 -24.14 3.74
C ARG A 247 -13.18 -25.14 4.54
N VAL A 248 -13.08 -26.40 4.18
CA VAL A 248 -13.65 -27.50 4.96
C VAL A 248 -12.52 -28.41 5.39
N TYR A 249 -12.37 -28.57 6.70
CA TYR A 249 -11.42 -29.48 7.32
C TYR A 249 -12.16 -30.74 7.76
N ALA A 250 -11.94 -31.86 7.06
CA ALA A 250 -12.53 -33.14 7.42
C ALA A 250 -11.68 -33.85 8.51
N THR A 251 -12.34 -34.30 9.58
CA THR A 251 -11.77 -35.17 10.62
C THR A 251 -12.61 -36.46 10.75
N PRO A 252 -12.13 -37.51 11.43
CA PRO A 252 -12.91 -38.71 11.67
C PRO A 252 -14.24 -38.49 12.43
N GLU A 253 -14.33 -37.41 13.22
CA GLU A 253 -15.43 -37.10 14.14
C GLU A 253 -16.43 -36.07 13.59
N GLY A 254 -16.09 -35.42 12.48
CA GLY A 254 -16.89 -34.40 11.84
C GLY A 254 -16.06 -33.49 10.93
N GLU A 255 -16.66 -32.41 10.46
CA GLU A 255 -16.02 -31.40 9.63
C GLU A 255 -16.14 -30.03 10.27
N LEU A 256 -15.05 -29.26 10.17
CA LEU A 256 -15.04 -27.85 10.48
C LEU A 256 -15.11 -27.05 9.19
N ARG A 257 -16.16 -26.26 9.03
CA ARG A 257 -16.30 -25.28 7.97
C ARG A 257 -15.73 -23.94 8.43
N GLU A 258 -14.85 -23.36 7.64
CA GLU A 258 -14.31 -22.01 7.80
C GLU A 258 -14.75 -21.12 6.63
N ILE A 259 -15.17 -19.89 6.92
CA ILE A 259 -15.50 -18.88 5.92
C ILE A 259 -14.81 -17.58 6.31
N ILE A 260 -14.01 -17.04 5.39
CA ILE A 260 -13.23 -15.81 5.57
C ILE A 260 -13.74 -14.77 4.58
N TYR A 261 -14.10 -13.59 5.08
CA TYR A 261 -14.58 -12.49 4.23
C TYR A 261 -14.24 -11.14 4.84
N ALA A 262 -14.03 -10.15 3.98
CA ALA A 262 -13.79 -8.77 4.37
C ALA A 262 -15.09 -7.97 4.50
N HIS A 263 -15.05 -6.88 5.26
CA HIS A 263 -16.02 -5.81 5.16
C HIS A 263 -15.69 -4.97 3.92
N ARG A 264 -16.69 -4.72 3.06
CA ARG A 264 -16.47 -4.05 1.77
C ARG A 264 -15.84 -2.65 1.89
N ASN A 265 -16.32 -1.84 2.84
CA ASN A 265 -15.98 -0.40 2.93
C ASN A 265 -15.24 0.03 4.20
N ALA A 266 -14.79 -0.92 5.03
CA ALA A 266 -14.21 -0.61 6.34
C ALA A 266 -13.07 -1.59 6.64
N PRO A 267 -12.13 -1.23 7.52
CA PRO A 267 -10.94 -2.04 7.77
C PRO A 267 -11.26 -3.17 8.76
N GLY A 268 -12.12 -4.10 8.34
CA GLY A 268 -12.54 -5.23 9.16
C GLY A 268 -12.78 -6.50 8.35
N MET A 269 -12.60 -7.65 8.99
CA MET A 269 -12.84 -8.97 8.42
C MET A 269 -13.53 -9.88 9.43
N MET A 270 -14.16 -10.95 8.91
CA MET A 270 -14.75 -12.02 9.70
C MET A 270 -14.10 -13.35 9.37
N VAL A 271 -13.97 -14.18 10.40
CA VAL A 271 -13.74 -15.62 10.28
C VAL A 271 -14.88 -16.33 10.97
N HIS A 272 -15.65 -17.09 10.20
CA HIS A 272 -16.74 -17.91 10.69
C HIS A 272 -16.30 -19.37 10.74
N TYR A 273 -16.48 -20.01 11.89
CA TYR A 273 -16.25 -21.44 12.07
C TYR A 273 -17.54 -22.14 12.48
N GLN A 274 -17.87 -23.23 11.81
CA GLN A 274 -19.02 -24.07 12.12
C GLN A 274 -18.61 -25.54 12.12
N TRP A 275 -18.92 -26.23 13.22
CA TRP A 275 -18.67 -27.66 13.37
C TRP A 275 -19.95 -28.45 13.11
N ASN A 276 -19.85 -29.52 12.31
CA ASN A 276 -20.99 -30.40 11.99
C ASN A 276 -20.95 -31.77 12.69
N GLY A 277 -19.93 -32.03 13.50
CA GLY A 277 -19.83 -33.28 14.27
C GLY A 277 -20.86 -33.35 15.40
N LYS A 278 -21.12 -34.57 15.87
CA LYS A 278 -22.18 -34.83 16.87
C LYS A 278 -21.82 -34.31 18.26
N ASP A 279 -20.56 -34.47 18.64
CA ASP A 279 -20.06 -34.10 19.96
C ASP A 279 -19.40 -32.71 19.94
N PRO A 280 -19.40 -32.00 21.08
CA PRO A 280 -18.68 -30.73 21.21
C PRO A 280 -17.21 -30.82 20.81
N VAL A 281 -16.68 -29.74 20.23
CA VAL A 281 -15.26 -29.62 19.88
C VAL A 281 -14.71 -28.30 20.42
N THR A 282 -13.48 -28.32 20.90
CA THR A 282 -12.73 -27.11 21.25
C THR A 282 -11.92 -26.65 20.05
N LEU A 283 -12.30 -25.50 19.50
CA LEU A 283 -11.52 -24.77 18.51
C LEU A 283 -10.49 -23.89 19.23
N ARG A 284 -9.21 -24.11 18.96
CA ARG A 284 -8.14 -23.20 19.39
C ARG A 284 -7.72 -22.34 18.22
N ILE A 285 -7.66 -21.03 18.44
CA ILE A 285 -7.04 -20.09 17.50
C ILE A 285 -5.75 -19.55 18.09
N GLN A 286 -4.78 -19.27 17.23
CA GLN A 286 -3.59 -18.50 17.58
C GLN A 286 -3.21 -17.57 16.43
N PHE A 287 -2.69 -16.40 16.77
CA PHE A 287 -2.19 -15.42 15.80
C PHE A 287 -1.12 -14.54 16.44
N GLY A 288 -0.51 -13.66 15.67
CA GLY A 288 0.22 -12.53 16.24
C GLY A 288 0.09 -11.25 15.44
N SER A 289 0.73 -10.21 15.95
CA SER A 289 0.79 -8.91 15.30
C SER A 289 2.09 -8.22 15.67
N ASP A 290 2.67 -7.56 14.69
CA ASP A 290 3.78 -6.62 14.89
C ASP A 290 3.38 -5.21 14.50
N LEU A 291 2.13 -4.97 14.09
CA LEU A 291 1.68 -3.68 13.55
C LEU A 291 2.69 -3.11 12.53
N ARG A 292 3.28 -3.99 11.72
CA ARG A 292 4.28 -3.61 10.71
C ARG A 292 3.65 -2.66 9.70
N TRP A 293 4.26 -1.49 9.56
CA TRP A 293 3.96 -0.57 8.48
C TRP A 293 4.38 -1.10 7.12
N PHE A 294 3.80 -0.56 6.06
CA PHE A 294 4.34 -0.80 4.73
C PHE A 294 5.83 -0.39 4.68
N TRP A 295 6.64 -1.15 3.94
CA TRP A 295 7.94 -0.70 3.45
C TRP A 295 7.76 0.68 2.74
N PRO A 296 8.72 1.62 2.68
CA PRO A 296 10.15 1.57 3.05
C PRO A 296 10.52 1.89 4.50
N TYR A 297 9.55 2.17 5.36
CA TYR A 297 9.84 2.32 6.79
C TYR A 297 10.44 1.01 7.33
N ARG A 298 11.46 1.09 8.20
CA ARG A 298 12.00 -0.08 8.91
C ARG A 298 10.99 -0.57 9.96
N GLU A 299 11.08 -1.82 10.38
CA GLU A 299 10.14 -2.45 11.32
C GLU A 299 10.07 -1.78 12.70
N ASP A 300 11.10 -1.02 13.07
CA ASP A 300 11.24 -0.24 14.30
C ASP A 300 10.86 1.24 14.13
N ALA A 301 10.49 1.67 12.92
CA ALA A 301 10.08 3.03 12.60
C ALA A 301 8.59 3.28 12.91
N ARG A 302 8.16 2.90 14.12
CA ARG A 302 6.79 3.02 14.64
C ARG A 302 6.84 3.04 16.17
N ALA A 303 5.79 3.51 16.82
CA ALA A 303 5.71 3.48 18.28
C ALA A 303 5.57 2.04 18.86
N ASN A 304 5.85 1.91 20.17
CA ASN A 304 5.73 0.63 20.88
C ASN A 304 4.30 0.08 20.83
N ILE A 305 4.13 -1.25 20.83
CA ILE A 305 2.80 -1.86 20.91
C ILE A 305 2.31 -1.80 22.35
N GLN A 306 1.06 -1.41 22.53
CA GLN A 306 0.33 -1.57 23.77
C GLN A 306 -0.80 -2.58 23.58
N TYR A 307 -1.01 -3.46 24.54
CA TYR A 307 -1.99 -4.54 24.42
C TYR A 307 -2.75 -4.81 25.71
N ALA A 308 -3.96 -5.34 25.56
CA ALA A 308 -4.83 -5.81 26.62
C ALA A 308 -5.74 -6.94 26.14
N PHE A 309 -6.33 -7.66 27.08
CA PHE A 309 -7.57 -8.40 26.84
C PHE A 309 -8.70 -7.63 27.51
N ASP A 310 -9.75 -7.31 26.77
CA ASP A 310 -10.93 -6.60 27.27
C ASP A 310 -11.97 -7.62 27.72
N ASP A 311 -12.07 -7.83 29.03
CA ASP A 311 -12.99 -8.81 29.63
C ASP A 311 -14.48 -8.47 29.41
N LYS A 312 -14.83 -7.22 29.12
CA LYS A 312 -16.23 -6.89 28.83
C LYS A 312 -16.57 -7.26 27.40
N ARG A 313 -15.71 -6.89 26.44
CA ARG A 313 -15.89 -7.21 25.01
C ARG A 313 -15.48 -8.64 24.65
N GLN A 314 -14.77 -9.33 25.54
CA GLN A 314 -14.14 -10.64 25.31
C GLN A 314 -13.26 -10.60 24.05
N ALA A 315 -12.42 -9.58 23.96
CA ALA A 315 -11.62 -9.26 22.77
C ALA A 315 -10.17 -8.95 23.12
N PHE A 316 -9.25 -9.42 22.28
CA PHE A 316 -7.89 -8.90 22.23
C PHE A 316 -7.91 -7.48 21.69
N TYR A 317 -7.23 -6.58 22.38
CA TYR A 317 -7.07 -5.20 21.98
C TYR A 317 -5.60 -4.84 21.94
N TYR A 318 -5.15 -4.22 20.85
CA TYR A 318 -3.79 -3.70 20.75
C TYR A 318 -3.74 -2.47 19.87
N ARG A 319 -2.79 -1.58 20.16
CA ARG A 319 -2.57 -0.31 19.47
C ARG A 319 -1.08 0.04 19.43
N THR A 320 -0.74 1.05 18.63
CA THR A 320 0.55 1.73 18.80
C THR A 320 0.44 2.79 19.91
N ALA A 321 1.51 3.00 20.67
CA ALA A 321 1.52 3.91 21.83
C ALA A 321 1.31 5.40 21.45
N ASP A 322 1.57 5.75 20.19
CA ASP A 322 1.29 7.06 19.59
C ASP A 322 -0.16 7.21 19.11
N ASP A 323 -1.03 6.25 19.44
CA ASP A 323 -2.47 6.24 19.13
C ASP A 323 -2.80 6.19 17.63
N ASP A 324 -1.85 5.81 16.78
CA ASP A 324 -2.04 5.91 15.33
C ASP A 324 -2.93 4.78 14.75
N ILE A 325 -2.92 3.58 15.36
CA ILE A 325 -3.79 2.47 14.97
C ILE A 325 -4.34 1.77 16.21
N HIS A 326 -5.62 1.38 16.16
CA HIS A 326 -6.27 0.51 17.14
C HIS A 326 -6.77 -0.75 16.45
N VAL A 327 -6.67 -1.89 17.12
CA VAL A 327 -7.11 -3.18 16.58
C VAL A 327 -7.87 -3.97 17.63
N PHE A 328 -8.96 -4.59 17.20
CA PHE A 328 -9.73 -5.57 17.96
C PHE A 328 -9.73 -6.92 17.25
N VAL A 329 -9.55 -8.00 18.03
CA VAL A 329 -9.80 -9.38 17.60
C VAL A 329 -10.65 -10.04 18.66
N GLY A 330 -11.89 -10.40 18.35
CA GLY A 330 -12.81 -10.98 19.33
C GLY A 330 -14.00 -11.66 18.68
N ALA A 331 -14.71 -12.46 19.48
CA ALA A 331 -15.75 -13.36 18.98
C ALA A 331 -17.13 -13.06 19.55
N ASP A 332 -18.16 -13.61 18.90
CA ASP A 332 -19.54 -13.62 19.40
C ASP A 332 -19.80 -14.72 20.46
N VAL A 333 -18.75 -15.44 20.88
CA VAL A 333 -18.74 -16.45 21.94
C VAL A 333 -17.69 -16.06 22.97
N VAL A 334 -18.00 -16.25 24.25
CA VAL A 334 -17.03 -16.09 25.34
C VAL A 334 -15.97 -17.19 25.23
N PRO A 335 -14.67 -16.87 25.07
CA PRO A 335 -13.62 -17.88 25.08
C PRO A 335 -13.53 -18.58 26.43
N GLN A 336 -13.25 -19.89 26.43
CA GLN A 336 -12.98 -20.67 27.64
C GLN A 336 -11.68 -20.23 28.30
N SER A 337 -10.67 -19.90 27.50
CA SER A 337 -9.37 -19.42 27.96
C SER A 337 -8.73 -18.53 26.90
N THR A 338 -7.89 -17.59 27.34
CA THR A 338 -7.15 -16.70 26.45
C THR A 338 -5.73 -16.47 26.94
N ILE A 339 -4.86 -16.07 26.02
CA ILE A 339 -3.51 -15.57 26.30
C ILE A 339 -3.18 -14.46 25.31
N ILE A 340 -2.51 -13.41 25.77
CA ILE A 340 -1.90 -12.38 24.91
C ILE A 340 -0.67 -11.83 25.61
N GLY A 341 0.41 -11.65 24.86
CA GLY A 341 1.64 -11.09 25.39
C GLY A 341 2.77 -11.07 24.37
N PRO A 342 3.96 -10.63 24.80
CA PRO A 342 5.14 -10.45 23.96
C PRO A 342 5.86 -11.78 23.72
N TYR A 343 5.15 -12.75 23.13
CA TYR A 343 5.64 -14.11 22.97
C TYR A 343 6.22 -14.36 21.57
N ARG A 344 7.20 -15.27 21.46
CA ARG A 344 7.68 -15.81 20.18
C ARG A 344 6.76 -16.92 19.68
N SER A 345 6.31 -17.77 20.58
CA SER A 345 5.47 -18.95 20.35
C SER A 345 4.46 -19.13 21.47
N LEU A 346 3.36 -19.82 21.16
CA LEU A 346 2.34 -20.23 22.13
C LEU A 346 2.21 -21.75 22.08
N THR A 347 2.00 -22.36 23.24
CA THR A 347 1.67 -23.78 23.37
C THR A 347 0.56 -23.95 24.40
N VAL A 348 -0.16 -25.07 24.34
CA VAL A 348 -1.11 -25.47 25.37
C VAL A 348 -0.60 -26.74 26.01
N LYS A 349 -0.29 -26.70 27.32
CA LYS A 349 0.13 -27.87 28.09
C LYS A 349 -0.87 -28.09 29.23
N GLN A 350 -1.37 -29.31 29.37
CA GLN A 350 -2.36 -29.66 30.41
C GLN A 350 -3.57 -28.71 30.44
N GLY A 351 -4.05 -28.29 29.26
CA GLY A 351 -5.20 -27.38 29.14
C GLY A 351 -4.94 -25.92 29.55
N LYS A 352 -3.67 -25.52 29.71
CA LYS A 352 -3.30 -24.12 30.01
C LYS A 352 -2.37 -23.56 28.94
N TRP A 353 -2.62 -22.32 28.55
CA TRP A 353 -1.74 -21.57 27.66
C TRP A 353 -0.39 -21.31 28.33
N GLN A 354 0.68 -21.50 27.55
CA GLN A 354 2.04 -21.12 27.90
C GLN A 354 2.62 -20.32 26.73
N GLY A 355 3.13 -19.13 27.03
CA GLY A 355 3.81 -18.28 26.07
C GLY A 355 5.30 -18.24 26.36
N GLU A 356 6.10 -18.34 25.31
CA GLU A 356 7.54 -18.18 25.42
C GLU A 356 7.92 -16.73 25.09
N ASN A 357 8.53 -16.01 26.02
CA ASN A 357 8.81 -14.58 25.86
C ASN A 357 9.79 -14.27 24.72
N ALA A 358 9.63 -13.09 24.12
CA ALA A 358 10.50 -12.57 23.07
C ALA A 358 10.92 -11.13 23.38
N ALA A 359 12.20 -10.82 23.16
CA ALA A 359 12.72 -9.45 23.20
C ALA A 359 12.46 -8.72 21.87
N ARG A 360 11.19 -8.65 21.44
CA ARG A 360 10.79 -7.95 20.21
C ARG A 360 9.46 -7.23 20.40
N ASN A 361 9.27 -6.14 19.67
CA ASN A 361 8.04 -5.36 19.66
C ASN A 361 6.90 -6.04 18.85
N ALA A 362 6.49 -7.23 19.26
CA ALA A 362 5.40 -7.99 18.62
C ALA A 362 4.63 -8.82 19.65
N ILE A 363 3.33 -9.01 19.42
CA ILE A 363 2.45 -9.81 20.27
C ILE A 363 2.12 -11.15 19.61
N ARG A 364 1.81 -12.14 20.46
CA ARG A 364 1.07 -13.35 20.10
C ARG A 364 -0.14 -13.47 21.01
N ALA A 365 -1.24 -13.96 20.45
CA ALA A 365 -2.48 -14.18 21.17
C ALA A 365 -3.09 -15.53 20.79
N GLY A 366 -3.82 -16.12 21.72
CA GLY A 366 -4.53 -17.38 21.51
C GLY A 366 -5.80 -17.45 22.35
N ALA A 367 -6.81 -18.14 21.83
CA ALA A 367 -8.10 -18.34 22.49
C ALA A 367 -8.64 -19.75 22.24
N GLU A 368 -9.38 -20.29 23.20
CA GLU A 368 -10.12 -21.55 23.08
C GLU A 368 -11.62 -21.28 23.07
N TYR A 369 -12.33 -21.77 22.06
CA TYR A 369 -13.79 -21.70 21.94
C TYR A 369 -14.38 -23.10 21.90
N VAL A 370 -15.34 -23.39 22.77
CA VAL A 370 -16.07 -24.67 22.74
C VAL A 370 -17.28 -24.52 21.83
N LEU A 371 -17.29 -25.23 20.71
CA LEU A 371 -18.41 -25.32 19.78
C LEU A 371 -19.34 -26.44 20.27
N ASN A 372 -20.57 -26.07 20.65
CA ASN A 372 -21.55 -26.98 21.22
C ASN A 372 -22.99 -26.50 20.94
N ALA A 373 -23.98 -27.24 21.42
CA ALA A 373 -25.38 -26.88 21.22
C ALA A 373 -25.77 -25.46 21.71
N LYS A 374 -25.07 -24.89 22.70
CA LYS A 374 -25.38 -23.55 23.25
C LYS A 374 -25.04 -22.40 22.29
N ASN A 375 -24.11 -22.63 21.37
CA ASN A 375 -23.71 -21.66 20.34
C ASN A 375 -23.91 -22.21 18.94
N GLU A 376 -24.82 -23.18 18.78
CA GLU A 376 -25.15 -23.78 17.48
C GLU A 376 -23.89 -24.31 16.77
N PHE A 377 -22.95 -24.83 17.56
CA PHE A 377 -21.64 -25.31 17.12
C PHE A 377 -20.87 -24.30 16.26
N THR A 378 -21.08 -23.01 16.52
CA THR A 378 -20.61 -21.91 15.67
C THR A 378 -19.94 -20.81 16.49
N VAL A 379 -18.85 -20.26 15.93
CA VAL A 379 -18.23 -19.02 16.42
C VAL A 379 -17.94 -18.08 15.25
N ASN A 380 -18.29 -16.82 15.41
CA ASN A 380 -17.93 -15.74 14.50
C ASN A 380 -16.87 -14.86 15.15
N ILE A 381 -15.74 -14.67 14.49
CA ILE A 381 -14.62 -13.90 15.00
C ILE A 381 -14.39 -12.68 14.10
N ALA A 382 -14.50 -11.49 14.69
CA ALA A 382 -14.26 -10.23 14.00
C ALA A 382 -12.84 -9.74 14.27
N VAL A 383 -12.17 -9.30 13.21
CA VAL A 383 -10.94 -8.49 13.29
C VAL A 383 -11.27 -7.13 12.70
N ALA A 384 -11.02 -6.05 13.44
CA ALA A 384 -11.28 -4.69 12.96
C ALA A 384 -10.21 -3.72 13.43
N ALA A 385 -9.91 -2.74 12.59
CA ALA A 385 -8.95 -1.69 12.88
C ALA A 385 -9.57 -0.28 12.79
N GLY A 386 -8.85 0.73 13.27
CA GLY A 386 -9.24 2.13 13.14
C GLY A 386 -8.02 3.04 13.26
N ARG A 387 -7.90 3.98 12.32
CA ARG A 387 -6.79 4.95 12.27
C ARG A 387 -7.10 6.09 13.23
N GLN A 388 -6.20 6.37 14.17
CA GLN A 388 -6.30 7.49 15.12
C GLN A 388 -7.64 7.57 15.87
N SER A 389 -8.33 6.43 15.99
CA SER A 389 -9.70 6.39 16.48
C SER A 389 -10.05 5.01 17.01
N PHE A 390 -9.94 4.87 18.34
CA PHE A 390 -10.54 3.77 19.07
C PHE A 390 -12.03 3.59 18.74
N ARG A 391 -12.77 4.71 18.63
CA ARG A 391 -14.21 4.71 18.36
C ARG A 391 -14.51 4.07 17.00
N GLN A 392 -13.73 4.38 15.98
CA GLN A 392 -13.87 3.79 14.64
C GLN A 392 -13.63 2.28 14.70
N ALA A 393 -12.50 1.84 15.27
CA ALA A 393 -12.15 0.43 15.39
C ALA A 393 -13.24 -0.37 16.12
N ASN A 394 -13.67 0.13 17.28
CA ASN A 394 -14.73 -0.48 18.07
C ASN A 394 -16.09 -0.45 17.35
N GLY A 395 -16.39 0.60 16.58
CA GLY A 395 -17.62 0.70 15.80
C GLY A 395 -17.71 -0.40 14.74
N VAL A 396 -16.65 -0.56 13.94
CA VAL A 396 -16.54 -1.62 12.91
C VAL A 396 -16.62 -3.00 13.57
N TYR A 397 -15.81 -3.24 14.60
CA TYR A 397 -15.81 -4.51 15.37
C TYR A 397 -17.22 -4.90 15.83
N ARG A 398 -17.93 -3.97 16.49
CA ARG A 398 -19.25 -4.24 17.04
C ARG A 398 -20.31 -4.44 15.96
N ALA A 399 -20.27 -3.63 14.90
CA ALA A 399 -21.23 -3.73 13.80
C ALA A 399 -21.13 -5.09 13.09
N MET A 400 -19.90 -5.58 12.90
CA MET A 400 -19.64 -6.88 12.27
C MET A 400 -20.11 -8.05 13.12
N LEU A 401 -19.82 -8.04 14.44
CA LEU A 401 -20.32 -9.09 15.34
C LEU A 401 -21.84 -9.06 15.54
N ALA A 402 -22.46 -7.87 15.49
CA ALA A 402 -23.91 -7.76 15.59
C ALA A 402 -24.62 -8.32 14.34
N ASN A 403 -23.98 -8.30 13.16
CA ASN A 403 -24.62 -8.63 11.88
C ASN A 403 -23.71 -9.44 10.95
N PRO A 404 -23.13 -10.59 11.36
CA PRO A 404 -22.14 -11.30 10.56
C PRO A 404 -22.68 -11.72 9.19
N GLN A 405 -23.92 -12.23 9.14
CA GLN A 405 -24.57 -12.61 7.89
C GLN A 405 -24.82 -11.42 6.95
N GLU A 406 -25.23 -10.28 7.49
CA GLU A 406 -25.51 -9.09 6.67
C GLU A 406 -24.24 -8.51 6.07
N VAL A 407 -23.13 -8.49 6.82
CA VAL A 407 -21.83 -8.08 6.29
C VAL A 407 -21.40 -8.96 5.13
N TYR A 408 -21.58 -10.27 5.25
CA TYR A 408 -21.30 -11.20 4.14
C TYR A 408 -22.20 -10.93 2.94
N ARG A 409 -23.52 -10.83 3.16
CA ARG A 409 -24.51 -10.59 2.10
C ARG A 409 -24.26 -9.31 1.34
N HIS A 410 -23.96 -8.23 2.04
CA HIS A 410 -23.65 -6.94 1.43
C HIS A 410 -22.39 -7.02 0.55
N HIS A 411 -21.36 -7.76 0.98
CA HIS A 411 -20.16 -7.95 0.17
C HIS A 411 -20.40 -8.87 -1.04
N SER A 412 -21.18 -9.95 -0.86
CA SER A 412 -21.58 -10.86 -1.93
C SER A 412 -22.42 -10.15 -3.00
N ALA A 413 -23.46 -9.42 -2.58
CA ALA A 413 -24.35 -8.65 -3.44
C ALA A 413 -23.63 -7.53 -4.21
N TYR A 414 -22.56 -6.97 -3.63
CA TYR A 414 -21.69 -6.03 -4.34
C TYR A 414 -21.07 -6.68 -5.58
N TYR A 415 -20.53 -7.89 -5.48
CA TYR A 415 -19.94 -8.57 -6.64
C TYR A 415 -20.99 -9.06 -7.64
N ASP A 416 -22.19 -9.42 -7.20
CA ASP A 416 -23.31 -9.66 -8.13
C ASP A 416 -23.61 -8.38 -8.93
N SER A 417 -23.66 -7.24 -8.23
CA SER A 417 -23.89 -5.92 -8.85
C SER A 417 -22.76 -5.55 -9.81
N LEU A 418 -21.49 -5.74 -9.40
CA LEU A 418 -20.32 -5.52 -10.24
C LEU A 418 -20.45 -6.29 -11.55
N LEU A 419 -20.61 -7.62 -11.48
CA LEU A 419 -20.69 -8.46 -12.68
C LEU A 419 -21.93 -8.10 -13.53
N SER A 420 -23.07 -7.80 -12.92
CA SER A 420 -24.29 -7.44 -13.67
C SER A 420 -24.22 -6.05 -14.32
N ALA A 421 -23.44 -5.12 -13.76
CA ALA A 421 -23.24 -3.77 -14.30
C ALA A 421 -22.08 -3.69 -15.30
N SER A 422 -21.21 -4.71 -15.30
CA SER A 422 -20.13 -4.88 -16.27
C SER A 422 -20.62 -5.42 -17.61
N ILE A 423 -19.87 -5.14 -18.68
CA ILE A 423 -20.01 -5.89 -19.93
C ILE A 423 -19.76 -7.38 -19.63
N GLN A 424 -20.60 -8.28 -20.15
CA GLN A 424 -20.42 -9.72 -20.05
C GLN A 424 -20.13 -10.30 -21.43
N LEU A 425 -19.25 -11.29 -21.50
CA LEU A 425 -18.84 -11.95 -22.73
C LEU A 425 -19.33 -13.40 -22.74
N GLU A 426 -20.01 -13.79 -23.81
CA GLU A 426 -20.37 -15.18 -24.09
C GLU A 426 -19.70 -15.61 -25.39
N THR A 427 -18.73 -16.50 -25.25
CA THR A 427 -18.01 -17.12 -26.37
C THR A 427 -18.12 -18.65 -26.26
N PRO A 428 -17.84 -19.40 -27.35
CA PRO A 428 -17.76 -20.86 -27.27
C PRO A 428 -16.66 -21.39 -26.33
N ASP A 429 -15.74 -20.54 -25.87
CA ASP A 429 -14.72 -20.88 -24.86
C ASP A 429 -15.20 -20.46 -23.46
N GLU A 430 -15.80 -21.40 -22.73
CA GLU A 430 -16.28 -21.17 -21.37
C GLU A 430 -15.17 -20.71 -20.41
N ARG A 431 -13.92 -21.16 -20.62
CA ARG A 431 -12.78 -20.75 -19.77
C ARG A 431 -12.42 -19.29 -20.01
N PHE A 432 -12.53 -18.83 -21.25
CA PHE A 432 -12.34 -17.41 -21.56
C PHE A 432 -13.42 -16.56 -20.87
N ASN A 433 -14.69 -16.98 -20.93
CA ASN A 433 -15.80 -16.27 -20.30
C ASN A 433 -15.60 -16.18 -18.77
N GLU A 434 -15.24 -17.30 -18.13
CA GLU A 434 -14.96 -17.34 -16.68
C GLU A 434 -13.72 -16.49 -16.32
N GLY A 435 -12.64 -16.59 -17.10
CA GLY A 435 -11.42 -15.82 -16.91
C GLY A 435 -11.65 -14.31 -17.01
N TYR A 436 -12.52 -13.89 -17.93
CA TYR A 436 -12.93 -12.49 -18.06
C TYR A 436 -13.68 -12.00 -16.81
N GLN A 437 -14.61 -12.79 -16.26
CA GLN A 437 -15.30 -12.43 -15.02
C GLN A 437 -14.33 -12.34 -13.83
N TRP A 438 -13.38 -13.26 -13.72
CA TRP A 438 -12.32 -13.16 -12.70
C TRP A 438 -11.41 -11.93 -12.91
N ALA A 439 -11.16 -11.51 -14.15
CA ALA A 439 -10.41 -10.29 -14.42
C ALA A 439 -11.15 -9.03 -13.94
N LEU A 440 -12.48 -8.97 -14.09
CA LEU A 440 -13.31 -7.89 -13.54
C LEU A 440 -13.26 -7.86 -12.01
N VAL A 441 -13.36 -9.02 -11.37
CA VAL A 441 -13.24 -9.18 -9.91
C VAL A 441 -11.86 -8.72 -9.42
N ALA A 442 -10.79 -9.10 -10.13
CA ALA A 442 -9.42 -8.70 -9.78
C ALA A 442 -9.23 -7.19 -9.94
N LEU A 443 -9.75 -6.60 -11.01
CA LEU A 443 -9.66 -5.15 -11.27
C LEU A 443 -10.34 -4.34 -10.15
N ASP A 444 -11.53 -4.75 -9.70
CA ASP A 444 -12.20 -4.13 -8.55
C ASP A 444 -11.41 -4.31 -7.26
N ARG A 445 -10.88 -5.52 -7.00
CA ARG A 445 -10.19 -5.83 -5.76
C ARG A 445 -8.91 -5.01 -5.57
N PHE A 446 -8.24 -4.64 -6.66
CA PHE A 446 -7.06 -3.78 -6.61
C PHE A 446 -7.40 -2.30 -6.39
N ASN A 447 -8.67 -1.91 -6.47
CA ASN A 447 -9.10 -0.57 -6.12
C ASN A 447 -9.24 -0.41 -4.59
N VAL A 448 -8.19 0.16 -4.01
CA VAL A 448 -8.02 0.30 -2.56
C VAL A 448 -8.18 1.76 -2.16
N ARG A 449 -8.77 1.98 -0.99
CA ARG A 449 -8.79 3.26 -0.28
C ARG A 449 -7.82 3.21 0.89
N THR A 450 -6.88 4.16 0.91
CA THR A 450 -5.96 4.34 2.04
C THR A 450 -6.27 5.66 2.76
N PRO A 451 -6.61 5.63 4.06
CA PRO A 451 -6.84 6.84 4.85
C PRO A 451 -5.69 7.84 4.73
N GLY A 452 -6.01 9.10 4.43
CA GLY A 452 -5.02 10.15 4.23
C GLY A 452 -4.41 10.21 2.81
N ILE A 453 -4.54 9.17 1.99
CA ILE A 453 -3.97 9.12 0.63
C ILE A 453 -5.04 9.24 -0.47
N GLY A 454 -6.17 8.53 -0.35
CA GLY A 454 -7.23 8.51 -1.36
C GLY A 454 -7.52 7.10 -1.83
N SER A 455 -8.19 6.99 -2.99
CA SER A 455 -8.52 5.69 -3.60
C SER A 455 -7.84 5.56 -4.96
N GLY A 456 -7.36 4.37 -5.29
CA GLY A 456 -6.73 4.08 -6.57
C GLY A 456 -6.38 2.60 -6.72
N LEU A 457 -5.84 2.26 -7.88
CA LEU A 457 -5.42 0.90 -8.21
C LEU A 457 -4.03 0.60 -7.63
N MET A 458 -3.92 -0.49 -6.89
CA MET A 458 -2.64 -1.10 -6.53
C MET A 458 -2.16 -2.06 -7.61
N ALA A 459 -0.85 -2.24 -7.75
CA ALA A 459 -0.29 -3.07 -8.83
C ALA A 459 -0.53 -4.58 -8.65
N GLY A 460 -0.60 -5.07 -7.40
CA GLY A 460 -0.96 -6.46 -7.14
C GLY A 460 -0.65 -6.93 -5.72
N PHE A 461 -1.28 -8.02 -5.31
CA PHE A 461 -1.16 -8.55 -3.95
C PHE A 461 -0.29 -9.80 -3.86
N GLY A 462 0.34 -9.97 -2.71
CA GLY A 462 1.15 -11.12 -2.34
C GLY A 462 1.51 -11.04 -0.87
N THR A 463 1.92 -12.13 -0.24
CA THR A 463 2.42 -12.06 1.15
C THR A 463 3.78 -11.40 1.21
N THR A 464 4.18 -10.87 2.37
CA THR A 464 5.52 -10.27 2.54
C THR A 464 6.66 -11.26 2.33
N ALA A 465 6.40 -12.57 2.45
CA ALA A 465 7.35 -13.63 2.14
C ALA A 465 7.69 -13.75 0.64
N ARG A 466 6.82 -13.24 -0.24
CA ARG A 466 7.04 -13.19 -1.69
C ARG A 466 7.30 -11.76 -2.21
N GLY A 467 7.12 -10.76 -1.34
CA GLY A 467 7.41 -9.37 -1.65
C GLY A 467 8.91 -9.07 -1.62
N TRP A 468 9.29 -7.95 -2.21
CA TRP A 468 10.65 -7.45 -2.13
C TRP A 468 10.95 -6.99 -0.69
N ASP A 469 11.93 -7.61 -0.03
CA ASP A 469 12.25 -7.38 1.38
C ASP A 469 12.98 -6.07 1.64
N GLY A 470 13.52 -5.44 0.58
CA GLY A 470 14.28 -4.20 0.65
C GLY A 470 15.53 -4.27 1.53
N GLY A 471 16.01 -5.48 1.85
CA GLY A 471 17.08 -5.73 2.82
C GLY A 471 16.67 -5.60 4.30
N HIS A 472 15.37 -5.68 4.62
CA HIS A 472 14.87 -5.59 5.99
C HIS A 472 14.68 -6.99 6.60
N ALA A 473 14.92 -7.13 7.91
CA ALA A 473 14.71 -8.39 8.62
C ALA A 473 13.23 -8.80 8.64
N VAL A 474 12.33 -7.82 8.67
CA VAL A 474 10.88 -8.02 8.53
C VAL A 474 10.39 -7.26 7.30
N SER A 475 10.19 -8.02 6.21
CA SER A 475 9.57 -7.51 4.99
C SER A 475 8.22 -6.86 5.32
N GLY A 476 8.00 -5.68 4.73
CA GLY A 476 6.81 -4.86 4.96
C GLY A 476 6.04 -4.58 3.68
N ARG A 477 6.32 -5.28 2.58
CA ARG A 477 5.67 -5.05 1.29
C ARG A 477 4.89 -6.30 0.88
N PRO A 478 3.56 -6.33 1.02
CA PRO A 478 2.76 -7.48 0.59
C PRO A 478 2.69 -7.50 -0.94
N GLY A 479 3.58 -8.25 -1.58
CA GLY A 479 3.70 -8.30 -3.04
C GLY A 479 4.03 -6.92 -3.62
N TYR A 480 3.18 -6.45 -4.54
CA TYR A 480 3.28 -5.13 -5.18
C TYR A 480 2.14 -4.20 -4.76
N ALA A 481 1.66 -4.30 -3.51
CA ALA A 481 0.50 -3.58 -2.97
C ALA A 481 0.76 -2.07 -2.71
N TRP A 482 1.35 -1.39 -3.69
CA TRP A 482 1.53 0.04 -3.78
C TRP A 482 0.77 0.58 -4.98
N TYR A 483 0.54 1.89 -5.00
CA TYR A 483 0.02 2.59 -6.16
C TYR A 483 1.15 2.83 -7.14
N PHE A 484 1.18 2.09 -8.25
CA PHE A 484 2.14 2.30 -9.33
C PHE A 484 1.49 3.14 -10.42
N GLY A 485 2.08 4.28 -10.77
CA GLY A 485 1.46 5.19 -11.72
C GLY A 485 1.29 4.59 -13.11
N ARG A 486 2.31 3.92 -13.62
CA ARG A 486 2.25 3.23 -14.91
C ARG A 486 1.21 2.10 -14.90
N ASP A 487 1.33 1.19 -13.94
CA ASP A 487 0.48 0.00 -13.85
C ASP A 487 -0.99 0.39 -13.62
N ALA A 488 -1.24 1.37 -12.75
CA ALA A 488 -2.58 1.90 -12.51
C ALA A 488 -3.15 2.58 -13.76
N ALA A 489 -2.34 3.27 -14.57
CA ALA A 489 -2.84 3.88 -15.80
C ALA A 489 -3.24 2.82 -16.84
N TRP A 490 -2.42 1.78 -17.02
CA TRP A 490 -2.77 0.66 -17.92
C TRP A 490 -4.00 -0.10 -17.44
N ALA A 491 -4.08 -0.43 -16.15
CA ALA A 491 -5.23 -1.10 -15.57
C ALA A 491 -6.49 -0.21 -15.61
N ALA A 492 -6.36 1.11 -15.44
CA ALA A 492 -7.48 2.03 -15.51
C ALA A 492 -8.07 2.18 -16.93
N LEU A 493 -7.33 1.85 -17.99
CA LEU A 493 -7.93 1.72 -19.33
C LEU A 493 -8.94 0.57 -19.39
N ALA A 494 -8.75 -0.51 -18.61
CA ALA A 494 -9.74 -1.58 -18.49
C ALA A 494 -10.99 -1.14 -17.70
N LEU A 495 -10.87 -0.18 -16.78
CA LEU A 495 -12.04 0.41 -16.11
C LEU A 495 -12.96 1.14 -17.11
N ILE A 496 -12.39 1.74 -18.16
CA ILE A 496 -13.18 2.34 -19.26
C ILE A 496 -13.99 1.27 -19.98
N ALA A 497 -13.34 0.15 -20.34
CA ALA A 497 -14.01 -0.97 -20.98
C ALA A 497 -15.10 -1.60 -20.10
N ASN A 498 -14.96 -1.51 -18.78
CA ASN A 498 -15.94 -1.95 -17.79
C ASN A 498 -17.02 -0.88 -17.46
N GLY A 499 -16.92 0.33 -17.99
CA GLY A 499 -17.84 1.43 -17.63
C GLY A 499 -17.69 1.95 -16.20
N ASP A 500 -16.62 1.61 -15.48
CA ASP A 500 -16.37 2.04 -14.10
C ASP A 500 -15.73 3.45 -14.07
N THR A 501 -16.56 4.44 -14.36
CA THR A 501 -16.15 5.84 -14.40
C THR A 501 -15.77 6.38 -13.01
N THR A 502 -16.32 5.80 -11.94
CA THR A 502 -16.07 6.27 -10.56
C THR A 502 -14.64 5.97 -10.15
N ASN A 503 -14.19 4.72 -10.31
CA ASN A 503 -12.83 4.36 -9.93
C ASN A 503 -11.79 4.95 -10.88
N LEU A 504 -12.14 5.13 -12.15
CA LEU A 504 -11.31 5.87 -13.10
C LEU A 504 -11.12 7.34 -12.69
N ARG A 505 -12.19 8.02 -12.25
CA ARG A 505 -12.11 9.40 -11.72
C ARG A 505 -11.25 9.45 -10.46
N ASN A 506 -11.44 8.52 -9.53
CA ASN A 506 -10.63 8.42 -8.31
C ASN A 506 -9.14 8.26 -8.64
N GLN A 507 -8.80 7.43 -9.62
CA GLN A 507 -7.42 7.22 -10.06
C GLN A 507 -6.82 8.51 -10.66
N LEU A 508 -7.55 9.23 -11.51
CA LEU A 508 -7.11 10.53 -12.06
C LEU A 508 -6.91 11.58 -10.95
N GLN A 509 -7.78 11.61 -9.95
CA GLN A 509 -7.62 12.48 -8.78
C GLN A 509 -6.40 12.12 -7.95
N LEU A 510 -6.09 10.83 -7.79
CA LEU A 510 -4.89 10.38 -7.09
C LEU A 510 -3.61 10.84 -7.81
N PHE A 511 -3.57 10.74 -9.14
CA PHE A 511 -2.48 11.31 -9.95
C PHE A 511 -2.32 12.81 -9.71
N VAL A 512 -3.40 13.57 -9.83
CA VAL A 512 -3.38 15.03 -9.67
C VAL A 512 -2.91 15.42 -8.26
N ARG A 513 -3.36 14.70 -7.23
CA ARG A 513 -3.02 14.96 -5.84
C ARG A 513 -1.52 14.79 -5.55
N PHE A 514 -0.89 13.82 -6.18
CA PHE A 514 0.54 13.51 -6.03
C PHE A 514 1.34 13.85 -7.29
N GLN A 515 0.91 14.87 -8.03
CA GLN A 515 1.68 15.42 -9.14
C GLN A 515 2.84 16.27 -8.58
N ASP A 516 4.02 16.09 -9.14
CA ASP A 516 5.19 16.89 -8.80
C ASP A 516 5.04 18.35 -9.24
N GLU A 517 5.78 19.26 -8.61
CA GLU A 517 5.67 20.70 -8.90
C GLU A 517 6.00 21.06 -10.36
N VAL A 518 6.86 20.27 -11.01
CA VAL A 518 7.16 20.44 -12.45
C VAL A 518 6.11 19.83 -13.37
N GLY A 519 5.13 19.09 -12.86
CA GLY A 519 4.06 18.46 -13.64
C GLY A 519 4.20 16.94 -13.83
N LYS A 520 5.26 16.34 -13.29
CA LYS A 520 5.54 14.90 -13.42
C LYS A 520 4.61 14.04 -12.56
N MET A 521 4.16 12.90 -13.09
CA MET A 521 3.38 11.92 -12.34
C MET A 521 4.26 10.89 -11.63
N PHE A 522 3.78 10.39 -10.48
CA PHE A 522 4.54 9.43 -9.69
C PHE A 522 4.72 8.09 -10.41
N HIS A 523 5.88 7.48 -10.17
CA HIS A 523 6.13 6.07 -10.48
C HIS A 523 5.50 5.18 -9.42
N GLU A 524 5.83 5.41 -8.15
CA GLU A 524 5.35 4.63 -7.02
C GLU A 524 4.89 5.56 -5.89
N LEU A 525 3.73 5.25 -5.32
CA LEU A 525 3.17 5.86 -4.11
C LEU A 525 2.82 4.74 -3.13
N THR A 526 3.41 4.79 -1.95
CA THR A 526 3.15 3.79 -0.90
C THR A 526 1.88 4.15 -0.12
N PRO A 527 1.20 3.18 0.51
CA PRO A 527 0.09 3.45 1.44
C PRO A 527 0.47 4.32 2.65
N ASN A 528 1.76 4.52 2.92
CA ASN A 528 2.23 5.48 3.94
C ASN A 528 2.44 6.90 3.40
N GLY A 529 2.17 7.16 2.11
CA GLY A 529 2.32 8.47 1.48
C GLY A 529 3.72 8.78 0.96
N VAL A 530 4.61 7.80 0.89
CA VAL A 530 5.96 7.99 0.31
C VAL A 530 5.86 7.91 -1.21
N VAL A 531 6.29 8.95 -1.90
CA VAL A 531 6.18 9.07 -3.36
C VAL A 531 7.54 9.14 -4.07
N HIS A 532 7.59 8.58 -5.28
CA HIS A 532 8.76 8.48 -6.15
C HIS A 532 8.33 8.75 -7.60
N TYR A 533 9.23 9.32 -8.41
CA TYR A 533 8.91 9.83 -9.75
C TYR A 533 9.90 9.34 -10.83
N ASP A 534 10.36 8.10 -10.73
CA ASP A 534 11.38 7.50 -11.62
C ASP A 534 10.80 6.72 -12.82
N ALA A 535 9.60 7.11 -13.26
CA ALA A 535 8.98 6.61 -14.49
C ALA A 535 8.92 7.73 -15.54
N ALA A 536 9.44 7.45 -16.73
CA ALA A 536 9.33 8.32 -17.89
C ALA A 536 7.95 8.23 -18.56
N ASP A 537 7.24 7.11 -18.38
CA ASP A 537 5.98 6.80 -19.06
C ASP A 537 4.71 7.04 -18.21
N ALA A 538 4.82 7.25 -16.90
CA ALA A 538 3.66 7.55 -16.05
C ALA A 538 2.97 8.88 -16.42
N THR A 539 3.73 9.95 -16.68
CA THR A 539 3.18 11.26 -17.08
C THR A 539 2.43 11.23 -18.42
N PRO A 540 2.99 10.67 -19.52
CA PRO A 540 2.24 10.59 -20.77
C PRO A 540 1.01 9.68 -20.65
N LEU A 541 1.11 8.57 -19.89
CA LEU A 541 -0.03 7.68 -19.61
C LEU A 541 -1.16 8.40 -18.86
N PHE A 542 -0.86 9.28 -17.90
CA PHE A 542 -1.88 10.10 -17.24
C PHE A 542 -2.66 10.97 -18.24
N VAL A 543 -1.97 11.63 -19.18
CA VAL A 543 -2.62 12.49 -20.18
C VAL A 543 -3.49 11.66 -21.12
N ILE A 544 -3.00 10.50 -21.55
CA ILE A 544 -3.77 9.54 -22.37
C ILE A 544 -5.03 9.10 -21.60
N LEU A 545 -4.88 8.71 -20.33
CA LEU A 545 -5.99 8.26 -19.49
C LEU A 545 -7.04 9.37 -19.29
N ALA A 546 -6.61 10.62 -19.09
CA ALA A 546 -7.51 11.76 -19.00
C ALA A 546 -8.28 11.99 -20.32
N GLY A 547 -7.60 11.92 -21.46
CA GLY A 547 -8.25 12.04 -22.78
C GLY A 547 -9.26 10.92 -23.02
N ARG A 548 -8.87 9.67 -22.73
CA ARG A 548 -9.75 8.50 -22.86
C ARG A 548 -10.95 8.57 -21.92
N TYR A 549 -10.78 9.08 -20.69
CA TYR A 549 -11.90 9.34 -19.77
C TYR A 549 -12.90 10.32 -20.38
N VAL A 550 -12.43 11.44 -20.93
CA VAL A 550 -13.32 12.45 -21.53
C VAL A 550 -14.01 11.90 -22.77
N GLN A 551 -13.30 11.18 -23.64
CA GLN A 551 -13.90 10.51 -24.80
C GLN A 551 -15.00 9.52 -24.41
N ALA A 552 -14.79 8.74 -23.34
CA ALA A 552 -15.74 7.73 -22.90
C ALA A 552 -16.96 8.32 -22.17
N THR A 553 -16.81 9.44 -21.47
CA THR A 553 -17.82 9.97 -20.54
C THR A 553 -18.47 11.27 -20.97
N GLY A 554 -17.81 12.05 -21.82
CA GLY A 554 -18.20 13.44 -22.12
C GLY A 554 -18.07 14.40 -20.93
N ASP A 555 -17.42 14.00 -19.83
CA ASP A 555 -17.36 14.80 -18.59
C ASP A 555 -16.32 15.92 -18.67
N THR A 556 -16.68 16.98 -19.40
CA THR A 556 -15.87 18.19 -19.56
C THR A 556 -15.75 19.00 -18.28
N SER A 557 -16.71 18.85 -17.36
CA SER A 557 -16.70 19.53 -16.06
C SER A 557 -15.57 18.99 -15.20
N PHE A 558 -15.40 17.66 -15.14
CA PHE A 558 -14.25 17.08 -14.45
C PHE A 558 -12.94 17.42 -15.17
N LEU A 559 -12.89 17.35 -16.51
CA LEU A 559 -11.70 17.77 -17.28
C LEU A 559 -11.26 19.17 -16.87
N ARG A 560 -12.18 20.13 -16.76
CA ARG A 560 -11.88 21.51 -16.33
C ARG A 560 -11.22 21.57 -14.95
N THR A 561 -11.54 20.66 -14.04
CA THR A 561 -10.92 20.61 -12.71
C THR A 561 -9.49 20.07 -12.74
N ILE A 562 -9.19 19.09 -13.61
CA ILE A 562 -7.86 18.51 -13.76
C ILE A 562 -7.01 19.18 -14.85
N TRP A 563 -7.58 20.07 -15.66
CA TRP A 563 -6.90 20.73 -16.78
C TRP A 563 -5.57 21.40 -16.37
N PRO A 564 -5.48 22.13 -15.25
CA PRO A 564 -4.19 22.70 -14.82
C PRO A 564 -3.11 21.63 -14.59
N ALA A 565 -3.49 20.43 -14.13
CA ALA A 565 -2.56 19.31 -13.98
C ALA A 565 -2.16 18.71 -15.33
N VAL A 566 -3.10 18.60 -16.28
CA VAL A 566 -2.82 18.16 -17.66
C VAL A 566 -1.85 19.13 -18.35
N THR A 567 -2.07 20.44 -18.25
CA THR A 567 -1.19 21.45 -18.84
C THR A 567 0.22 21.40 -18.25
N ARG A 568 0.35 21.26 -16.92
CA ARG A 568 1.67 21.06 -16.28
C ARG A 568 2.35 19.77 -16.74
N ALA A 569 1.60 18.69 -16.89
CA ALA A 569 2.12 17.42 -17.40
C ALA A 569 2.64 17.57 -18.83
N MET A 570 1.93 18.29 -19.70
CA MET A 570 2.38 18.58 -21.06
C MET A 570 3.65 19.44 -21.08
N HIS A 571 3.72 20.49 -20.26
CA HIS A 571 4.93 21.31 -20.16
C HIS A 571 6.14 20.53 -19.65
N PHE A 572 5.94 19.66 -18.65
CA PHE A 572 6.98 18.73 -18.21
C PHE A 572 7.46 17.87 -19.38
N LEU A 573 6.54 17.20 -20.08
CA LEU A 573 6.85 16.30 -21.19
C LEU A 573 7.62 17.01 -22.30
N GLU A 574 7.15 18.17 -22.75
CA GLU A 574 7.84 19.00 -23.76
C GLU A 574 9.27 19.36 -23.29
N SER A 575 9.47 19.67 -22.00
CA SER A 575 10.81 19.97 -21.45
C SER A 575 11.78 18.79 -21.47
N THR A 576 11.29 17.56 -21.63
CA THR A 576 12.15 16.37 -21.63
C THR A 576 12.81 16.09 -22.99
N ASP A 577 12.37 16.76 -24.07
CA ASP A 577 13.06 16.76 -25.37
C ASP A 577 14.31 17.66 -25.30
N THR A 578 15.37 17.13 -24.69
CA THR A 578 16.57 17.92 -24.34
C THR A 578 17.47 18.25 -25.52
N ASP A 579 17.29 17.60 -26.69
CA ASP A 579 18.06 17.84 -27.90
C ASP A 579 17.22 18.29 -29.11
N GLY A 580 15.91 18.48 -28.93
CA GLY A 580 15.02 19.07 -29.92
C GLY A 580 14.69 18.15 -31.09
N ASP A 581 14.90 16.84 -30.94
CA ASP A 581 14.64 15.87 -32.01
C ASP A 581 13.14 15.61 -32.21
N GLY A 582 12.30 16.10 -31.28
CA GLY A 582 10.84 15.99 -31.28
C GLY A 582 10.32 14.84 -30.42
N LEU A 583 11.20 14.10 -29.73
CA LEU A 583 10.84 12.98 -28.87
C LEU A 583 11.15 13.27 -27.40
N ILE A 584 10.27 12.79 -26.53
CA ILE A 584 10.53 12.76 -25.08
C ILE A 584 11.55 11.69 -24.73
N ASN A 585 12.27 11.89 -23.62
CA ASN A 585 13.40 11.05 -23.23
C ASN A 585 13.11 10.12 -22.05
N ASN A 586 13.64 8.90 -22.11
CA ASN A 586 13.83 8.04 -20.95
C ASN A 586 15.02 8.54 -20.10
N TYR A 587 16.11 8.96 -20.76
CA TYR A 587 17.33 9.39 -20.09
C TYR A 587 17.07 10.50 -19.04
N GLN A 588 17.59 10.31 -17.83
CA GLN A 588 17.39 11.16 -16.63
C GLN A 588 15.95 11.29 -16.11
N MET A 589 14.93 10.94 -16.92
CA MET A 589 13.52 11.00 -16.55
C MET A 589 13.04 9.72 -15.87
N GLY A 590 13.79 8.63 -15.91
CA GLY A 590 13.41 7.37 -15.31
C GLY A 590 13.34 6.25 -16.33
N HIS A 591 12.90 5.07 -15.92
CA HIS A 591 12.69 3.98 -16.86
C HIS A 591 11.34 4.12 -17.58
N GLY A 592 11.21 3.45 -18.73
CA GLY A 592 9.92 3.20 -19.35
C GLY A 592 9.37 1.87 -18.88
N TRP A 593 8.80 1.10 -19.81
CA TRP A 593 8.41 -0.29 -19.56
C TRP A 593 9.59 -1.21 -19.21
N VAL A 594 10.75 -0.97 -19.83
CA VAL A 594 11.96 -1.76 -19.58
C VAL A 594 12.74 -1.12 -18.44
N GLU A 595 12.84 -1.82 -17.31
CA GLU A 595 13.48 -1.35 -16.07
C GLU A 595 14.88 -1.92 -15.83
N GLY A 596 15.33 -2.85 -16.69
CA GLY A 596 16.62 -3.51 -16.54
C GLY A 596 16.92 -4.48 -17.67
N GLY A 597 18.08 -5.15 -17.58
CA GLY A 597 18.53 -6.12 -18.58
C GLY A 597 19.09 -5.49 -19.86
N PRO A 598 19.39 -6.30 -20.90
CA PRO A 598 20.13 -5.86 -22.09
C PRO A 598 19.44 -4.78 -22.93
N LEU A 599 18.13 -4.59 -22.79
CA LEU A 599 17.34 -3.61 -23.52
C LEU A 599 17.14 -2.29 -22.75
N PHE A 600 17.71 -2.19 -21.54
CA PHE A 600 17.64 -0.99 -20.70
C PHE A 600 18.60 0.10 -21.19
N GLY A 601 18.28 1.36 -20.87
CA GLY A 601 19.22 2.48 -20.98
C GLY A 601 19.15 3.29 -22.29
N GLY A 602 18.24 2.96 -23.22
CA GLY A 602 18.00 3.75 -24.42
C GLY A 602 17.64 5.23 -24.13
N LYS A 603 17.99 6.14 -25.04
CA LYS A 603 17.65 7.57 -24.94
C LYS A 603 16.14 7.76 -24.98
N THR A 604 15.53 7.22 -26.03
CA THR A 604 14.08 7.14 -26.22
C THR A 604 13.71 5.76 -26.72
N THR A 605 12.81 5.08 -26.01
CA THR A 605 12.26 3.79 -26.43
C THR A 605 11.12 3.97 -27.44
N PHE A 606 10.92 2.99 -28.33
CA PHE A 606 9.81 2.98 -29.28
C PHE A 606 8.46 3.06 -28.54
N TYR A 607 8.35 2.32 -27.45
CA TYR A 607 7.23 2.38 -26.51
C TYR A 607 6.95 3.80 -26.02
N LEU A 608 7.96 4.52 -25.52
CA LEU A 608 7.77 5.88 -25.01
C LEU A 608 7.41 6.87 -26.14
N ALA A 609 8.02 6.74 -27.32
CA ALA A 609 7.70 7.57 -28.47
C ALA A 609 6.25 7.34 -28.97
N GLY A 610 5.77 6.08 -28.94
CA GLY A 610 4.38 5.75 -29.22
C GLY A 610 3.41 6.35 -28.19
N LEU A 611 3.76 6.32 -26.90
CA LEU A 611 2.99 7.02 -25.87
C LEU A 611 2.98 8.52 -26.11
N TRP A 612 4.12 9.13 -26.48
CA TRP A 612 4.19 10.56 -26.76
C TRP A 612 3.27 10.99 -27.90
N LEU A 613 3.21 10.21 -28.98
CA LEU A 613 2.27 10.43 -30.07
C LEU A 613 0.82 10.43 -29.57
N ALA A 614 0.43 9.39 -28.82
CA ALA A 614 -0.93 9.27 -28.28
C ALA A 614 -1.25 10.39 -27.27
N THR A 615 -0.27 10.78 -26.45
CA THR A 615 -0.38 11.90 -25.51
C THR A 615 -0.64 13.20 -26.25
N LEU A 616 0.10 13.52 -27.31
CA LEU A 616 -0.08 14.72 -28.10
C LEU A 616 -1.47 14.78 -28.76
N GLN A 617 -1.96 13.65 -29.27
CA GLN A 617 -3.29 13.54 -29.87
C GLN A 617 -4.38 13.82 -28.82
N HIS A 618 -4.35 13.12 -27.69
CA HIS A 618 -5.35 13.33 -26.63
C HIS A 618 -5.25 14.71 -25.99
N ALA A 619 -4.04 15.25 -25.83
CA ALA A 619 -3.86 16.61 -25.32
C ALA A 619 -4.46 17.65 -26.28
N ALA A 620 -4.29 17.47 -27.59
CA ALA A 620 -4.87 18.35 -28.60
C ALA A 620 -6.40 18.36 -28.56
N GLU A 621 -7.01 17.17 -28.52
CA GLU A 621 -8.47 17.02 -28.38
C GLU A 621 -9.00 17.66 -27.09
N MET A 622 -8.34 17.42 -25.96
CA MET A 622 -8.72 18.04 -24.69
C MET A 622 -8.56 19.56 -24.71
N ALA A 623 -7.53 20.09 -25.39
CA ALA A 623 -7.33 21.53 -25.53
C ALA A 623 -8.47 22.19 -26.31
N GLU A 624 -8.96 21.55 -27.38
CA GLU A 624 -10.13 22.03 -28.14
C GLU A 624 -11.38 22.08 -27.25
N VAL A 625 -11.63 21.03 -26.46
CA VAL A 625 -12.73 21.00 -25.47
C VAL A 625 -12.61 22.12 -24.43
N MET A 626 -11.38 22.46 -24.05
CA MET A 626 -11.09 23.51 -23.07
C MET A 626 -11.02 24.92 -23.68
N GLY A 627 -11.15 25.07 -25.00
CA GLY A 627 -11.08 26.34 -25.71
C GLY A 627 -9.66 26.87 -25.95
N ASP A 628 -8.63 26.05 -25.70
CA ASP A 628 -7.22 26.40 -25.95
C ASP A 628 -6.80 25.95 -27.36
N SER A 629 -7.32 26.66 -28.36
CA SER A 629 -7.07 26.35 -29.78
C SER A 629 -5.59 26.45 -30.16
N GLU A 630 -4.82 27.32 -29.49
CA GLU A 630 -3.39 27.48 -29.77
C GLU A 630 -2.59 26.25 -29.34
N ALA A 631 -2.80 25.78 -28.10
CA ALA A 631 -2.17 24.56 -27.62
C ALA A 631 -2.63 23.34 -28.44
N GLY A 632 -3.92 23.24 -28.76
CA GLY A 632 -4.48 22.17 -29.58
C GLY A 632 -3.78 22.04 -30.93
N GLN A 633 -3.68 23.14 -31.68
CA GLN A 633 -3.00 23.14 -32.98
C GLN A 633 -1.50 22.87 -32.86
N ARG A 634 -0.84 23.38 -31.80
CA ARG A 634 0.60 23.12 -31.55
C ARG A 634 0.85 21.64 -31.34
N TRP A 635 0.10 20.99 -30.44
CA TRP A 635 0.26 19.57 -30.16
C TRP A 635 -0.13 18.69 -31.33
N GLN A 636 -1.15 19.06 -32.12
CA GLN A 636 -1.48 18.35 -33.34
C GLN A 636 -0.36 18.40 -34.39
N ARG A 637 0.35 19.54 -34.52
CA ARG A 637 1.54 19.63 -35.40
C ARG A 637 2.68 18.76 -34.89
N GLN A 638 2.94 18.77 -33.59
CA GLN A 638 3.95 17.90 -32.98
C GLN A 638 3.61 16.41 -33.20
N ALA A 639 2.34 16.00 -33.03
CA ALA A 639 1.88 14.63 -33.25
C ALA A 639 2.22 14.13 -34.66
N ARG A 640 1.94 14.95 -35.69
CA ARG A 640 2.29 14.61 -37.09
C ARG A 640 3.79 14.44 -37.29
N ARG A 641 4.61 15.28 -36.64
CA ARG A 641 6.07 15.17 -36.67
C ARG A 641 6.54 13.87 -36.01
N VAL A 642 6.01 13.52 -34.83
CA VAL A 642 6.35 12.30 -34.11
C VAL A 642 5.97 11.05 -34.90
N ALA A 643 4.77 11.02 -35.51
CA ALA A 643 4.34 9.90 -36.36
C ALA A 643 5.35 9.63 -37.49
N LYS A 644 5.81 10.69 -38.17
CA LYS A 644 6.85 10.59 -39.20
C LYS A 644 8.18 10.06 -38.65
N ILE A 645 8.59 10.53 -37.46
CA ILE A 645 9.82 10.08 -36.80
C ILE A 645 9.77 8.57 -36.47
N LEU A 646 8.61 8.05 -36.04
CA LEU A 646 8.46 6.62 -35.74
C LEU A 646 8.76 5.76 -36.97
N ASP A 647 8.22 6.13 -38.14
CA ASP A 647 8.43 5.39 -39.38
C ASP A 647 9.85 5.57 -39.95
N GLU A 648 10.49 6.72 -39.75
CA GLU A 648 11.80 7.01 -40.33
C GLU A 648 12.98 6.57 -39.45
N ARG A 649 12.86 6.65 -38.12
CA ARG A 649 13.97 6.41 -37.18
C ARG A 649 13.89 5.10 -36.44
N PHE A 650 12.69 4.53 -36.25
CA PHE A 650 12.54 3.26 -35.53
C PHE A 650 12.38 2.06 -36.47
N TYR A 651 11.77 2.23 -37.64
CA TYR A 651 11.63 1.13 -38.59
C TYR A 651 12.95 0.86 -39.33
N LEU A 652 13.32 -0.41 -39.44
CA LEU A 652 14.48 -0.88 -40.20
C LEU A 652 13.97 -1.60 -41.46
N PRO A 653 13.92 -0.95 -42.63
CA PRO A 653 13.33 -1.53 -43.85
C PRO A 653 13.96 -2.87 -44.24
N ASP A 654 15.29 -2.97 -44.19
CA ASP A 654 16.05 -4.18 -44.54
C ASP A 654 15.75 -5.37 -43.62
N LYS A 655 15.26 -5.10 -42.41
CA LYS A 655 14.90 -6.13 -41.41
C LYS A 655 13.40 -6.29 -41.24
N GLN A 656 12.59 -5.44 -41.86
CA GLN A 656 11.14 -5.35 -41.68
C GLN A 656 10.70 -5.35 -40.21
N PHE A 657 11.42 -4.59 -39.37
CA PHE A 657 11.25 -4.62 -37.92
C PHE A 657 11.49 -3.25 -37.28
N TYR A 658 10.79 -2.95 -36.18
CA TYR A 658 11.03 -1.74 -35.40
C TYR A 658 12.10 -1.98 -34.32
N THR A 659 13.07 -1.07 -34.20
CA THR A 659 14.06 -1.09 -33.13
C THR A 659 13.43 -0.74 -31.78
N GLN A 660 13.99 -1.27 -30.69
CA GLN A 660 13.50 -1.03 -29.34
C GLN A 660 13.73 0.41 -28.87
N SER A 661 14.84 1.03 -29.26
CA SER A 661 15.22 2.36 -28.79
C SER A 661 16.22 3.05 -29.71
N ILE A 662 16.23 4.38 -29.66
CA ILE A 662 17.34 5.21 -30.14
C ILE A 662 18.43 5.23 -29.05
N SER A 663 19.69 5.04 -29.45
CA SER A 663 20.85 5.09 -28.54
C SER A 663 21.10 6.50 -27.99
N ARG A 664 21.88 6.59 -26.92
CA ARG A 664 22.36 7.88 -26.38
C ARG A 664 23.45 8.52 -27.24
N ASN A 665 24.17 7.69 -28.00
CA ASN A 665 25.26 8.07 -28.91
C ASN A 665 24.76 8.20 -30.33
#